data_AF-A0A7C1KH73-F1
#
_entry.id   AF-A0A7C1KH73-F1
#
_cell.length_a   1.000
_cell.length_b   1.000
_cell.length_c   1.000
_cell.angle_alpha   90.00
_cell.angle_beta   90.00
_cell.angle_gamma   90.00
#
_symmetry.space_group_name_H-M   'P 1'
#
loop_
_entity.id
_entity.type
_entity.pdbx_description
1 polymer ?
#
loop_
_entity_poly.entity_id
_entity_poly.type
_entity_poly.pdbx_seq_one_letter_code
_entity_poly.pdbx_strand_id
1 'polypeptide(L)'
;MNPLQQAAVRRKIFYFAAIVVLFTLSMVWRGVIAVPLSDLSRPAKHRLQQAANWLASRTILNQSYQLDLRELEQGEPELAGESLRLALTGSRGFAVAYLWHSAIEAQKRNDFHKLETRVQQVTRLQPRFITPWLFQGWNISYNVSVEMHGSGDMYFYIARGIELLAEGERRNTHTVRDPVAGERKLGSPDIRFWLAFTYQNKFGVSDQVEVLRCLFQLSCIPPGERNPQLFIDPRTGGVDLARFEAFCRKYPHLVRRLRGEDRRVAAADERTRQRVEEALKCPRPEDIIQFLRDNQDVPSRYKNANDLHDPDKQFPVLPPRFSEEYPHPGLILGDDFSAYQAARAWYAYSCLPLPPQPVDEEGNPLPWRTPTPEEYNQLLYRVPRAPMLIIFRQYDPRCQSYQGEMEQKEGWFDNEGWRIDDPRDDPSLWWFPDADRRPVIVGTERDWSLEAWRKAAEMWRKHGYDYGLEVSPERLERYRRLAEKLPPGLNLFDIPQDWRNRPEFLARAALTYYEQNRAVTNFPYFLAQAQAEAQRETVLARKTLWQAEQARKLGRKEQAIRLYEQGLLAWRNVLLNNPRFHRSETSERTEEETYEYELSYLRLIVADDERVREKANQVVAPVRAVVPFLSLPFPQTHRQSQLNANETVERLRPLVPFLPPPYPHAASDDPPASTPQWRSEAREEIKWYVAENFFSPFAGPIDPNDPAKTPWVRDSIKESVRVNFGIQRARNRGTASAPSSGENPAPAVSASGSNP
;
A
#
# COMPACT_ATOMS: atom_id res chain seq x y z
N MET A 1 13.55 -75.91 -5.91
CA MET A 1 12.67 -74.85 -5.36
C MET A 1 11.39 -75.49 -4.85
N ASN A 2 10.98 -75.16 -3.63
CA ASN A 2 9.68 -75.57 -3.08
C ASN A 2 8.56 -74.97 -3.96
N PRO A 3 7.42 -75.64 -4.19
CA PRO A 3 6.28 -75.13 -4.95
C PRO A 3 5.87 -73.68 -4.62
N LEU A 4 5.99 -73.25 -3.36
CA LEU A 4 5.75 -71.86 -2.96
C LEU A 4 6.74 -70.86 -3.59
N GLN A 5 8.01 -71.24 -3.71
CA GLN A 5 9.04 -70.42 -4.34
C GLN A 5 8.85 -70.35 -5.87
N GLN A 6 8.42 -71.44 -6.51
CA GLN A 6 8.11 -71.44 -7.95
C GLN A 6 6.90 -70.56 -8.26
N ALA A 7 5.86 -70.60 -7.44
CA ALA A 7 4.70 -69.72 -7.57
C ALA A 7 5.06 -68.24 -7.36
N ALA A 8 5.98 -67.94 -6.43
CA ALA A 8 6.50 -66.60 -6.22
C ALA A 8 7.33 -66.10 -7.43
N VAL A 9 8.19 -66.95 -8.01
CA VAL A 9 8.96 -66.60 -9.21
C VAL A 9 8.05 -66.36 -10.41
N ARG A 10 7.05 -67.22 -10.63
CA ARG A 10 6.05 -67.01 -11.71
C ARG A 10 5.32 -65.68 -11.56
N ARG A 11 4.89 -65.34 -10.35
CA ARG A 11 4.26 -64.03 -10.05
C ARG A 11 5.22 -62.87 -10.30
N LYS A 12 6.48 -62.96 -9.86
CA LYS A 12 7.49 -61.92 -10.11
C LYS A 12 7.77 -61.72 -11.60
N ILE A 13 7.88 -62.80 -12.38
CA ILE A 13 8.06 -62.75 -13.84
C ILE A 13 6.82 -62.11 -14.49
N PHE A 14 5.62 -62.51 -14.07
CA PHE A 14 4.39 -61.92 -14.60
C PHE A 14 4.29 -60.42 -14.29
N TYR A 15 4.56 -60.00 -13.05
CA TYR A 15 4.59 -58.58 -12.68
C TYR A 15 5.67 -57.82 -13.45
N PHE A 16 6.86 -58.38 -13.59
CA PHE A 16 7.93 -57.76 -14.37
C PHE A 16 7.54 -57.59 -15.84
N ALA A 17 6.98 -58.63 -16.48
CA ALA A 17 6.48 -58.57 -17.85
C ALA A 17 5.35 -57.53 -18.00
N ALA A 18 4.41 -57.48 -17.05
CA ALA A 18 3.33 -56.49 -17.04
C ALA A 18 3.88 -55.06 -16.89
N ILE A 19 4.87 -54.84 -16.02
CA ILE A 19 5.55 -53.54 -15.87
C ILE A 19 6.23 -53.13 -17.18
N VAL A 20 6.97 -54.04 -17.82
CA VAL A 20 7.64 -53.76 -19.11
C VAL A 20 6.63 -53.41 -20.19
N VAL A 21 5.51 -54.14 -20.28
CA VAL A 21 4.44 -53.87 -21.24
C VAL A 21 3.78 -52.51 -20.98
N LEU A 22 3.39 -52.22 -19.74
CA LEU A 22 2.79 -50.94 -19.36
C LEU A 22 3.75 -49.77 -19.56
N PHE A 23 5.04 -49.95 -19.25
CA PHE A 23 6.08 -48.94 -19.49
C PHE A 23 6.25 -48.67 -20.98
N THR A 24 6.28 -49.72 -21.81
CA THR A 24 6.39 -49.59 -23.27
C THR A 24 5.17 -48.91 -23.88
N LEU A 25 3.96 -49.31 -23.46
CA LEU A 25 2.70 -48.64 -23.84
C LEU A 25 2.70 -47.15 -23.43
N SER A 26 3.20 -46.84 -22.24
CA SER A 26 3.36 -45.46 -21.78
C SER A 26 4.34 -44.68 -22.65
N MET A 27 5.47 -45.26 -23.04
CA MET A 27 6.45 -44.63 -23.94
C MET A 27 5.89 -44.38 -25.34
N VAL A 28 5.09 -45.31 -25.87
CA VAL A 28 4.38 -45.15 -27.16
C VAL A 28 3.32 -44.06 -27.07
N TRP A 29 2.50 -44.05 -26.01
CA TRP A 29 1.49 -43.00 -25.81
C TRP A 29 2.10 -41.61 -25.61
N ARG A 30 3.25 -41.53 -24.93
CA ARG A 30 4.04 -40.29 -24.82
C ARG A 30 4.62 -39.84 -26.16
N GLY A 31 4.79 -40.77 -27.12
CA GLY A 31 5.40 -40.51 -28.44
C GLY A 31 6.93 -40.61 -28.45
N VAL A 32 7.55 -41.12 -27.37
CA VAL A 32 9.01 -41.33 -27.28
C VAL A 32 9.45 -42.50 -28.16
N ILE A 33 8.62 -43.55 -28.18
CA ILE A 33 8.73 -44.64 -29.15
C ILE A 33 7.70 -44.37 -30.24
N ALA A 34 8.14 -44.35 -31.49
CA ALA A 34 7.27 -44.14 -32.63
C ALA A 34 6.18 -45.23 -32.66
N VAL A 35 4.94 -44.83 -32.97
CA VAL A 35 3.86 -45.79 -33.20
C VAL A 35 4.23 -46.63 -34.42
N PRO A 36 4.30 -47.97 -34.32
CA PRO A 36 4.64 -48.81 -35.45
C PRO A 36 3.67 -48.57 -36.62
N LEU A 37 4.20 -48.53 -37.85
CA LEU A 37 3.45 -48.30 -39.09
C LEU A 37 2.86 -46.88 -39.26
N SER A 38 3.10 -45.94 -38.35
CA SER A 38 2.66 -44.55 -38.54
C SER A 38 3.63 -43.77 -39.44
N ASP A 39 3.07 -43.04 -40.41
CA ASP A 39 3.79 -42.07 -41.25
C ASP A 39 2.87 -40.87 -41.44
N LEU A 40 3.13 -39.79 -40.67
CA LEU A 40 2.33 -38.56 -40.70
C LEU A 40 2.64 -37.69 -41.93
N SER A 41 3.68 -38.01 -42.69
CA SER A 41 4.10 -37.26 -43.89
C SER A 41 3.36 -37.67 -45.16
N ARG A 42 2.64 -38.80 -45.13
CA ARG A 42 1.98 -39.39 -46.29
C ARG A 42 0.54 -39.82 -45.99
N PRO A 43 -0.38 -39.71 -46.96
CA PRO A 43 -1.75 -40.22 -46.80
C PRO A 43 -1.73 -41.75 -46.59
N ALA A 44 -2.52 -42.22 -45.62
CA ALA A 44 -2.55 -43.63 -45.23
C ALA A 44 -3.08 -44.52 -46.36
N LYS A 45 -2.38 -45.62 -46.67
CA LYS A 45 -2.74 -46.53 -47.77
C LYS A 45 -3.74 -47.62 -47.37
N HIS A 46 -3.91 -47.87 -46.08
CA HIS A 46 -4.76 -48.95 -45.56
C HIS A 46 -5.23 -48.68 -44.11
N ARG A 47 -6.27 -49.39 -43.66
CA ARG A 47 -6.97 -49.11 -42.37
C ARG A 47 -6.06 -49.22 -41.14
N LEU A 48 -5.10 -50.13 -41.12
CA LEU A 48 -4.14 -50.26 -40.01
C LEU A 48 -3.23 -49.03 -39.91
N GLN A 49 -2.72 -48.53 -41.04
CA GLN A 49 -1.94 -47.30 -41.09
C GLN A 49 -2.77 -46.06 -40.73
N GLN A 50 -4.07 -46.04 -41.06
CA GLN A 50 -4.97 -44.97 -40.65
C GLN A 50 -5.15 -44.93 -39.12
N ALA A 51 -5.32 -46.09 -38.48
CA ALA A 51 -5.39 -46.19 -37.02
C ALA A 51 -4.04 -45.85 -36.35
N ALA A 52 -2.92 -46.28 -36.94
CA ALA A 52 -1.58 -45.94 -36.46
C ALA A 52 -1.30 -44.43 -36.57
N ASN A 53 -1.67 -43.79 -37.69
CA ASN A 53 -1.56 -42.34 -37.87
C ASN A 53 -2.47 -41.56 -36.90
N TRP A 54 -3.68 -42.05 -36.63
CA TRP A 54 -4.58 -41.46 -35.64
C TRP A 54 -4.01 -41.57 -34.21
N LEU A 55 -3.45 -42.73 -33.85
CA LEU A 55 -2.81 -42.89 -32.54
C LEU A 55 -1.56 -42.01 -32.42
N ALA A 56 -0.74 -41.97 -33.48
CA ALA A 56 0.46 -41.14 -33.57
C ALA A 56 0.11 -39.65 -33.40
N SER A 57 -0.90 -39.13 -34.09
CA SER A 57 -1.32 -37.72 -33.96
C SER A 57 -1.88 -37.38 -32.58
N ARG A 58 -2.38 -38.37 -31.83
CA ARG A 58 -2.84 -38.22 -30.44
C ARG A 58 -1.79 -38.52 -29.39
N THR A 59 -0.57 -38.89 -29.77
CA THR A 59 0.52 -38.99 -28.79
C THR A 59 0.83 -37.62 -28.20
N ILE A 60 1.27 -37.61 -26.94
CA ILE A 60 1.53 -36.37 -26.19
C ILE A 60 2.53 -35.47 -26.93
N LEU A 61 3.61 -36.05 -27.47
CA LEU A 61 4.60 -35.28 -28.22
C LEU A 61 4.06 -34.70 -29.54
N ASN A 62 3.29 -35.45 -30.33
CA ASN A 62 2.74 -34.90 -31.58
C ASN A 62 1.66 -33.84 -31.33
N GLN A 63 0.86 -34.00 -30.27
CA GLN A 63 -0.04 -32.94 -29.83
C GLN A 63 0.74 -31.71 -29.34
N SER A 64 1.88 -31.90 -28.67
CA SER A 64 2.71 -30.76 -28.26
C SER A 64 3.37 -30.06 -29.45
N TYR A 65 3.76 -30.79 -30.50
CA TYR A 65 4.23 -30.21 -31.76
C TYR A 65 3.14 -29.39 -32.46
N GLN A 66 1.89 -29.87 -32.49
CA GLN A 66 0.78 -29.16 -33.14
C GLN A 66 0.34 -27.91 -32.38
N LEU A 67 0.59 -27.89 -31.07
CA LEU A 67 0.20 -26.80 -30.17
C LEU A 67 1.38 -25.88 -29.82
N ASP A 68 2.56 -26.07 -30.43
CA ASP A 68 3.81 -25.36 -30.13
C ASP A 68 4.14 -25.36 -28.61
N LEU A 69 3.84 -26.48 -27.92
CA LEU A 69 3.99 -26.62 -26.47
C LEU A 69 5.36 -27.19 -26.03
N ARG A 70 6.42 -27.02 -26.82
CA ARG A 70 7.72 -27.67 -26.57
C ARG A 70 8.59 -26.81 -25.64
N GLU A 71 9.29 -27.43 -24.69
CA GLU A 71 10.15 -26.69 -23.74
C GLU A 71 11.23 -25.83 -24.42
N LEU A 72 11.77 -26.28 -25.57
CA LEU A 72 12.78 -25.54 -26.37
C LEU A 72 12.23 -24.29 -27.07
N GLU A 73 10.91 -24.22 -27.27
CA GLU A 73 10.21 -23.10 -27.91
C GLU A 73 9.57 -22.16 -26.87
N GLN A 74 9.74 -22.47 -25.58
CA GLN A 74 9.04 -21.81 -24.48
C GLN A 74 10.01 -21.14 -23.50
N GLY A 75 9.99 -19.80 -23.43
CA GLY A 75 10.73 -19.03 -22.42
C GLY A 75 12.24 -19.11 -22.59
N GLU A 76 12.98 -19.15 -21.48
CA GLU A 76 14.44 -19.32 -21.47
C GLU A 76 14.81 -20.79 -21.17
N PRO A 77 15.28 -21.56 -22.18
CA PRO A 77 15.64 -22.97 -22.00
C PRO A 77 16.96 -23.11 -21.23
N GLU A 78 16.93 -23.82 -20.09
CA GLU A 78 18.14 -24.15 -19.31
C GLU A 78 18.55 -25.61 -19.54
N LEU A 79 19.55 -25.82 -20.41
CA LEU A 79 20.07 -27.14 -20.82
C LEU A 79 20.52 -28.01 -19.62
N ALA A 80 21.10 -27.40 -18.58
CA ALA A 80 21.55 -28.12 -17.40
C ALA A 80 20.35 -28.68 -16.59
N GLY A 81 19.30 -27.88 -16.41
CA GLY A 81 18.06 -28.33 -15.76
C GLY A 81 17.37 -29.44 -16.55
N GLU A 82 17.34 -29.34 -17.87
CA GLU A 82 16.79 -30.37 -18.76
C GLU A 82 17.53 -31.70 -18.66
N SER A 83 18.87 -31.68 -18.70
CA SER A 83 19.68 -32.89 -18.55
C SER A 83 19.46 -33.58 -17.20
N LEU A 84 19.32 -32.80 -16.12
CA LEU A 84 19.05 -33.32 -14.79
C LEU A 84 17.63 -33.90 -14.66
N ARG A 85 16.63 -33.26 -15.28
CA ARG A 85 15.25 -33.79 -15.36
C ARG A 85 15.21 -35.11 -16.13
N LEU A 86 15.94 -35.18 -17.24
CA LEU A 86 16.05 -36.39 -18.06
C LEU A 86 16.73 -37.52 -17.26
N ALA A 87 17.82 -37.22 -16.54
CA ALA A 87 18.53 -38.19 -15.73
C ALA A 87 17.69 -38.73 -14.56
N LEU A 88 16.90 -37.87 -13.91
CA LEU A 88 16.08 -38.24 -12.75
C LEU A 88 14.77 -38.94 -13.12
N THR A 89 14.32 -38.91 -14.38
CA THR A 89 13.08 -39.58 -14.86
C THR A 89 11.93 -39.60 -13.82
N GLY A 90 11.58 -40.78 -13.28
CA GLY A 90 10.52 -40.99 -12.28
C GLY A 90 10.92 -40.69 -10.83
N SER A 91 12.21 -40.55 -10.51
CA SER A 91 12.70 -40.24 -9.15
C SER A 91 12.71 -38.73 -8.84
N ARG A 92 12.39 -37.88 -9.83
CA ARG A 92 12.32 -36.41 -9.67
C ARG A 92 11.51 -35.97 -8.44
N GLY A 93 10.38 -36.62 -8.18
CA GLY A 93 9.53 -36.29 -7.03
C GLY A 93 10.25 -36.48 -5.69
N PHE A 94 10.98 -37.58 -5.52
CA PHE A 94 11.78 -37.85 -4.31
C PHE A 94 12.96 -36.88 -4.17
N ALA A 95 13.66 -36.59 -5.27
CA ALA A 95 14.76 -35.62 -5.28
C ALA A 95 14.28 -34.23 -4.85
N VAL A 96 13.14 -33.77 -5.41
CA VAL A 96 12.50 -32.50 -5.02
C VAL A 96 12.10 -32.50 -3.55
N ALA A 97 11.46 -33.56 -3.06
CA ALA A 97 11.06 -33.66 -1.66
C ALA A 97 12.27 -33.60 -0.70
N TYR A 98 13.37 -34.27 -1.05
CA TYR A 98 14.62 -34.18 -0.30
C TYR A 98 15.21 -32.77 -0.31
N LEU A 99 15.24 -32.10 -1.45
CA LEU A 99 15.74 -30.72 -1.55
C LEU A 99 14.90 -29.74 -0.73
N TRP A 100 13.58 -29.90 -0.71
CA TRP A 100 12.69 -29.14 0.15
C TRP A 100 12.98 -29.36 1.62
N HIS A 101 13.14 -30.62 2.05
CA HIS A 101 13.52 -30.94 3.42
C HIS A 101 14.88 -30.32 3.78
N SER A 102 15.87 -30.45 2.90
CA SER A 102 17.20 -29.84 3.10
C SER A 102 17.16 -28.31 3.14
N ALA A 103 16.27 -27.67 2.37
CA ALA A 103 16.08 -26.22 2.38
C ALA A 103 15.51 -25.77 3.73
N ILE A 104 14.50 -26.47 4.24
CA ILE A 104 13.91 -26.21 5.56
C ILE A 104 14.95 -26.37 6.67
N GLU A 105 15.77 -27.41 6.62
CA GLU A 105 16.84 -27.61 7.61
C GLU A 105 17.94 -26.55 7.54
N ALA A 106 18.27 -26.05 6.34
CA ALA A 106 19.20 -24.93 6.18
C ALA A 106 18.63 -23.64 6.79
N GLN A 107 17.35 -23.37 6.55
CA GLN A 107 16.65 -22.20 7.11
C GLN A 107 16.60 -22.26 8.64
N LYS A 108 16.27 -23.40 9.25
CA LYS A 108 16.29 -23.56 10.72
C LYS A 108 17.66 -23.31 11.37
N ARG A 109 18.73 -23.45 10.60
CA ARG A 109 20.12 -23.23 11.04
C ARG A 109 20.64 -21.83 10.66
N ASN A 110 19.78 -20.99 10.09
CA ASN A 110 20.13 -19.66 9.55
C ASN A 110 21.25 -19.71 8.49
N ASP A 111 21.36 -20.83 7.76
CA ASP A 111 22.30 -20.99 6.65
C ASP A 111 21.61 -20.62 5.33
N PHE A 112 21.44 -19.32 5.13
CA PHE A 112 20.68 -18.77 4.01
C PHE A 112 21.37 -19.00 2.66
N HIS A 113 22.70 -19.11 2.63
CA HIS A 113 23.44 -19.45 1.40
C HIS A 113 23.13 -20.89 0.94
N LYS A 114 23.07 -21.86 1.87
CA LYS A 114 22.61 -23.21 1.54
C LYS A 114 21.14 -23.22 1.16
N LEU A 115 20.29 -22.45 1.84
CA LEU A 115 18.88 -22.31 1.48
C LEU A 115 18.73 -21.87 0.01
N GLU A 116 19.38 -20.76 -0.39
CA GLU A 116 19.32 -20.27 -1.76
C GLU A 116 19.78 -21.32 -2.78
N THR A 117 20.89 -22.00 -2.49
CA THR A 117 21.42 -23.06 -3.37
C THR A 117 20.39 -24.19 -3.56
N ARG A 118 19.70 -24.60 -2.48
CA ARG A 118 18.66 -25.64 -2.55
C ARG A 118 17.42 -25.14 -3.30
N VAL A 119 17.01 -23.88 -3.07
CA VAL A 119 15.88 -23.26 -3.78
C VAL A 119 16.15 -23.23 -5.28
N GLN A 120 17.34 -22.81 -5.71
CA GLN A 120 17.74 -22.83 -7.11
C GLN A 120 17.68 -24.25 -7.71
N GLN A 121 18.11 -25.27 -6.96
CA GLN A 121 17.99 -26.66 -7.41
C GLN A 121 16.53 -27.11 -7.57
N VAL A 122 15.66 -26.75 -6.63
CA VAL A 122 14.21 -27.05 -6.70
C VAL A 122 13.58 -26.39 -7.92
N THR A 123 13.80 -25.09 -8.11
CA THR A 123 13.19 -24.33 -9.21
C THR A 123 13.71 -24.74 -10.58
N ARG A 124 14.97 -25.19 -10.68
CA ARG A 124 15.53 -25.82 -11.89
C ARG A 124 14.90 -27.18 -12.22
N LEU A 125 14.57 -27.97 -11.21
CA LEU A 125 13.90 -29.26 -11.38
C LEU A 125 12.41 -29.14 -11.72
N GLN A 126 11.76 -28.05 -11.27
CA GLN A 126 10.33 -27.79 -11.44
C GLN A 126 10.04 -26.38 -12.01
N PRO A 127 10.58 -26.00 -13.17
CA PRO A 127 10.51 -24.62 -13.64
C PRO A 127 9.08 -24.16 -13.96
N ARG A 128 8.25 -25.06 -14.49
CA ARG A 128 6.86 -24.78 -14.89
C ARG A 128 5.84 -24.89 -13.76
N PHE A 129 6.27 -25.33 -12.57
CA PHE A 129 5.41 -25.39 -11.41
C PHE A 129 5.58 -24.07 -10.64
N ILE A 130 4.57 -23.20 -10.70
CA ILE A 130 4.66 -21.84 -10.14
C ILE A 130 4.82 -21.81 -8.62
N THR A 131 4.38 -22.85 -7.91
CA THR A 131 4.31 -22.86 -6.44
C THR A 131 5.69 -22.69 -5.75
N PRO A 132 6.76 -23.41 -6.14
CA PRO A 132 8.10 -23.14 -5.62
C PRO A 132 8.56 -21.69 -5.77
N TRP A 133 8.29 -21.06 -6.92
CA TRP A 133 8.66 -19.66 -7.15
C TRP A 133 7.92 -18.72 -6.22
N LEU A 134 6.59 -18.87 -6.12
CA LEU A 134 5.75 -18.05 -5.25
C LEU A 134 6.11 -18.23 -3.77
N PHE A 135 6.23 -19.49 -3.32
CA PHE A 135 6.53 -19.79 -1.93
C PHE A 135 7.90 -19.29 -1.53
N GLN A 136 8.93 -19.55 -2.35
CA GLN A 136 10.30 -19.16 -1.99
C GLN A 136 10.56 -17.68 -2.22
N GLY A 137 9.93 -17.05 -3.23
CA GLY A 137 9.94 -15.60 -3.39
C GLY A 137 9.38 -14.91 -2.15
N TRP A 138 8.22 -15.38 -1.67
CA TRP A 138 7.66 -14.91 -0.40
C TRP A 138 8.59 -15.19 0.79
N ASN A 139 9.05 -16.43 0.95
CA ASN A 139 9.88 -16.84 2.08
C ASN A 139 11.16 -15.99 2.19
N ILE A 140 11.84 -15.76 1.07
CA ILE A 140 13.07 -14.96 1.05
C ILE A 140 12.75 -13.48 1.32
N SER A 141 11.75 -12.90 0.64
CA SER A 141 11.41 -11.49 0.81
C SER A 141 10.74 -11.15 2.13
N TYR A 142 10.10 -12.10 2.82
CA TYR A 142 9.31 -11.85 4.05
C TYR A 142 9.84 -12.52 5.30
N ASN A 143 10.28 -13.78 5.24
CA ASN A 143 10.73 -14.50 6.44
C ASN A 143 12.24 -14.35 6.62
N VAL A 144 13.02 -14.60 5.56
CA VAL A 144 14.48 -14.47 5.63
C VAL A 144 14.89 -13.01 5.82
N SER A 145 14.25 -12.07 5.11
CA SER A 145 14.60 -10.66 5.21
C SER A 145 14.47 -10.08 6.62
N VAL A 146 13.52 -10.56 7.43
CA VAL A 146 13.27 -10.01 8.78
C VAL A 146 14.22 -10.60 9.83
N GLU A 147 14.88 -11.72 9.51
CA GLU A 147 15.93 -12.28 10.37
C GLU A 147 17.24 -11.50 10.25
N MET A 148 17.34 -10.59 9.27
CA MET A 148 18.52 -9.74 9.09
C MET A 148 18.49 -8.58 10.08
N HIS A 149 19.61 -8.39 10.79
CA HIS A 149 19.77 -7.25 11.69
C HIS A 149 20.09 -5.94 10.94
N GLY A 150 20.76 -6.02 9.78
CA GLY A 150 21.10 -4.87 8.95
C GLY A 150 20.04 -4.57 7.90
N SER A 151 19.68 -3.29 7.74
CA SER A 151 18.73 -2.84 6.72
C SER A 151 19.23 -3.09 5.28
N GLY A 152 20.54 -3.02 5.06
CA GLY A 152 21.19 -3.39 3.78
C GLY A 152 21.05 -4.87 3.45
N ASP A 153 21.30 -5.77 4.41
CA ASP A 153 21.13 -7.21 4.22
C ASP A 153 19.65 -7.59 4.02
N MET A 154 18.76 -6.97 4.79
CA MET A 154 17.31 -7.10 4.59
C MET A 154 16.92 -6.70 3.17
N TYR A 155 17.41 -5.55 2.69
CA TYR A 155 17.18 -5.07 1.34
C TYR A 155 17.71 -6.04 0.28
N PHE A 156 18.91 -6.58 0.47
CA PHE A 156 19.50 -7.59 -0.39
C PHE A 156 18.59 -8.81 -0.53
N TYR A 157 18.14 -9.42 0.56
CA TYR A 157 17.25 -10.58 0.48
C TYR A 157 15.86 -10.24 -0.11
N ILE A 158 15.33 -9.05 0.15
CA ILE A 158 14.09 -8.59 -0.52
C ILE A 158 14.30 -8.56 -2.03
N ALA A 159 15.40 -7.96 -2.50
CA ALA A 159 15.76 -7.91 -3.91
C ALA A 159 15.94 -9.31 -4.50
N ARG A 160 16.63 -10.22 -3.80
CA ARG A 160 16.81 -11.62 -4.22
C ARG A 160 15.50 -12.38 -4.38
N GLY A 161 14.53 -12.18 -3.49
CA GLY A 161 13.20 -12.79 -3.63
C GLY A 161 12.43 -12.25 -4.84
N ILE A 162 12.55 -10.95 -5.14
CA ILE A 162 11.95 -10.33 -6.34
C ILE A 162 12.63 -10.86 -7.61
N GLU A 163 13.95 -10.96 -7.64
CA GLU A 163 14.72 -11.55 -8.74
C GLU A 163 14.33 -13.02 -8.98
N LEU A 164 14.12 -13.79 -7.91
CA LEU A 164 13.65 -15.17 -8.00
C LEU A 164 12.25 -15.25 -8.65
N LEU A 165 11.34 -14.35 -8.27
CA LEU A 165 10.01 -14.27 -8.90
C LEU A 165 10.11 -13.87 -10.38
N ALA A 166 10.97 -12.91 -10.71
CA ALA A 166 11.19 -12.48 -12.09
C ALA A 166 11.77 -13.60 -12.96
N GLU A 167 12.74 -14.35 -12.43
CA GLU A 167 13.27 -15.56 -13.07
C GLU A 167 12.17 -16.61 -13.27
N GLY A 168 11.32 -16.80 -12.26
CA GLY A 168 10.14 -17.65 -12.36
C GLY A 168 9.22 -17.21 -13.50
N GLU A 169 8.97 -15.92 -13.65
CA GLU A 169 8.16 -15.38 -14.74
C GLU A 169 8.80 -15.61 -16.12
N ARG A 170 10.11 -15.34 -16.28
CA ARG A 170 10.83 -15.60 -17.54
C ARG A 170 10.73 -17.07 -17.94
N ARG A 171 10.91 -17.98 -16.98
CA ARG A 171 10.80 -19.43 -17.18
C ARG A 171 9.38 -19.94 -17.35
N ASN A 172 8.36 -19.21 -16.92
CA ASN A 172 6.95 -19.59 -17.10
C ASN A 172 6.28 -18.88 -18.28
N THR A 173 6.96 -17.90 -18.88
CA THR A 173 6.53 -17.25 -20.12
C THR A 173 6.75 -18.18 -21.31
N HIS A 174 5.75 -18.27 -22.18
CA HIS A 174 5.81 -18.98 -23.46
C HIS A 174 5.15 -18.15 -24.55
N THR A 175 5.61 -18.31 -25.79
CA THR A 175 4.97 -17.69 -26.95
C THR A 175 3.82 -18.59 -27.41
N VAL A 176 2.66 -18.00 -27.61
CA VAL A 176 1.45 -18.67 -28.10
C VAL A 176 0.99 -17.94 -29.35
N ARG A 177 0.57 -18.69 -30.36
CA ARG A 177 -0.01 -18.14 -31.58
C ARG A 177 -1.52 -17.92 -31.39
N ASP A 178 -1.91 -16.66 -31.31
CA ASP A 178 -3.29 -16.22 -31.34
C ASP A 178 -3.75 -16.10 -32.82
N PRO A 179 -4.86 -16.75 -33.22
CA PRO A 179 -5.39 -16.64 -34.58
C PRO A 179 -5.75 -15.20 -35.01
N VAL A 180 -6.04 -14.32 -34.05
CA VAL A 180 -6.46 -12.93 -34.28
C VAL A 180 -5.30 -11.95 -34.05
N ALA A 181 -4.59 -12.10 -32.94
CA ALA A 181 -3.56 -11.14 -32.52
C ALA A 181 -2.13 -11.51 -32.95
N GLY A 182 -1.93 -12.68 -33.58
CA GLY A 182 -0.60 -13.15 -33.96
C GLY A 182 0.17 -13.77 -32.78
N GLU A 183 1.48 -13.60 -32.73
CA GLU A 183 2.30 -14.14 -31.64
C GLU A 183 2.13 -13.33 -30.35
N ARG A 184 1.84 -14.02 -29.24
CA ARG A 184 1.64 -13.43 -27.93
C ARG A 184 2.45 -14.15 -26.87
N LYS A 185 3.10 -13.40 -25.97
CA LYS A 185 3.79 -13.97 -24.80
C LYS A 185 2.80 -14.17 -23.66
N LEU A 186 2.57 -15.42 -23.28
CA LEU A 186 1.72 -15.83 -22.17
C LEU A 186 2.60 -16.21 -20.96
N GLY A 187 2.59 -15.37 -19.93
CA GLY A 187 3.24 -15.66 -18.65
C GLY A 187 2.25 -15.98 -17.54
N SER A 188 2.71 -15.99 -16.29
CA SER A 188 1.87 -16.31 -15.13
C SER A 188 1.26 -15.05 -14.52
N PRO A 189 -0.08 -14.87 -14.54
CA PRO A 189 -0.73 -13.76 -13.85
C PRO A 189 -0.36 -13.75 -12.35
N ASP A 190 -0.30 -14.93 -11.71
CA ASP A 190 0.02 -15.07 -10.29
C ASP A 190 1.44 -14.61 -9.95
N ILE A 191 2.46 -15.04 -10.72
CA ILE A 191 3.85 -14.61 -10.45
C ILE A 191 3.98 -13.10 -10.64
N ARG A 192 3.45 -12.56 -11.73
CA ARG A 192 3.47 -11.10 -12.00
C ARG A 192 2.79 -10.30 -10.89
N PHE A 193 1.65 -10.79 -10.39
CA PHE A 193 0.92 -10.17 -9.29
C PHE A 193 1.72 -10.21 -7.99
N TRP A 194 2.33 -11.34 -7.63
CA TRP A 194 3.12 -11.46 -6.40
C TRP A 194 4.41 -10.64 -6.45
N LEU A 195 5.00 -10.50 -7.63
CA LEU A 195 6.14 -9.62 -7.86
C LEU A 195 5.74 -8.16 -7.62
N ALA A 196 4.62 -7.72 -8.20
CA ALA A 196 4.05 -6.39 -7.93
C ALA A 196 3.71 -6.18 -6.45
N PHE A 197 3.07 -7.16 -5.82
CA PHE A 197 2.68 -7.14 -4.41
C PHE A 197 3.89 -7.00 -3.50
N THR A 198 4.99 -7.68 -3.80
CA THR A 198 6.23 -7.60 -3.02
C THR A 198 6.80 -6.20 -3.09
N TYR A 199 6.86 -5.57 -4.28
CA TYR A 199 7.27 -4.17 -4.40
C TYR A 199 6.37 -3.24 -3.57
N GLN A 200 5.05 -3.35 -3.73
CA GLN A 200 4.09 -2.51 -3.03
C GLN A 200 4.24 -2.62 -1.51
N ASN A 201 4.33 -3.83 -0.96
CA ASN A 201 4.31 -4.02 0.49
C ASN A 201 5.66 -3.70 1.13
N LYS A 202 6.77 -4.24 0.57
CA LYS A 202 8.09 -4.12 1.19
C LYS A 202 8.65 -2.70 1.14
N PHE A 203 8.35 -1.96 0.08
CA PHE A 203 8.81 -0.58 -0.08
C PHE A 203 7.70 0.45 0.14
N GLY A 204 6.45 0.03 0.35
CA GLY A 204 5.32 0.94 0.58
C GLY A 204 4.82 0.96 2.01
N VAL A 205 4.77 -0.18 2.70
CA VAL A 205 4.01 -0.37 3.96
C VAL A 205 4.84 -1.04 5.07
N SER A 206 6.07 -1.49 4.79
CA SER A 206 6.93 -2.18 5.77
C SER A 206 7.34 -1.30 6.96
N ASP A 207 7.66 -1.91 8.10
CA ASP A 207 8.12 -1.15 9.28
C ASP A 207 9.38 -0.31 9.02
N GLN A 208 10.31 -0.85 8.22
CA GLN A 208 11.57 -0.23 7.81
C GLN A 208 11.46 0.52 6.47
N VAL A 209 10.26 0.98 6.11
CA VAL A 209 9.97 1.51 4.77
C VAL A 209 10.83 2.71 4.39
N GLU A 210 11.17 3.59 5.34
CA GLU A 210 11.96 4.80 5.06
C GLU A 210 13.35 4.45 4.53
N VAL A 211 14.06 3.56 5.22
CA VAL A 211 15.38 3.06 4.81
C VAL A 211 15.28 2.28 3.50
N LEU A 212 14.32 1.36 3.41
CA LEU A 212 14.14 0.52 2.22
C LEU A 212 13.84 1.34 0.96
N ARG A 213 13.08 2.44 1.07
CA ARG A 213 12.85 3.37 -0.05
C ARG A 213 14.12 4.10 -0.48
N CYS A 214 14.96 4.50 0.47
CA CYS A 214 16.25 5.12 0.14
C CYS A 214 17.15 4.14 -0.62
N LEU A 215 17.28 2.89 -0.14
CA LEU A 215 18.06 1.85 -0.81
C LEU A 215 17.48 1.51 -2.20
N PHE A 216 16.16 1.48 -2.33
CA PHE A 216 15.48 1.35 -3.61
C PHE A 216 15.83 2.48 -4.59
N GLN A 217 15.87 3.72 -4.13
CA GLN A 217 16.30 4.84 -4.97
C GLN A 217 17.78 4.76 -5.35
N LEU A 218 18.67 4.40 -4.41
CA LEU A 218 20.10 4.20 -4.73
C LEU A 218 20.30 3.17 -5.85
N SER A 219 19.42 2.18 -5.94
CA SER A 219 19.44 1.15 -6.99
C SER A 219 19.07 1.71 -8.37
N CYS A 220 18.29 2.80 -8.40
CA CYS A 220 17.86 3.51 -9.60
C CYS A 220 18.86 4.59 -10.05
N ILE A 221 19.77 5.02 -9.15
CA ILE A 221 20.76 6.07 -9.39
C ILE A 221 22.08 5.45 -9.87
N PRO A 222 22.71 6.00 -10.94
CA PRO A 222 24.00 5.52 -11.40
C PRO A 222 25.07 5.57 -10.29
N PRO A 223 25.84 4.50 -10.04
CA PRO A 223 26.90 4.47 -9.02
C PRO A 223 27.92 5.61 -9.16
N GLY A 224 28.18 6.04 -10.39
CA GLY A 224 29.08 7.16 -10.67
C GLY A 224 28.60 8.48 -10.09
N GLU A 225 27.29 8.70 -10.00
CA GLU A 225 26.69 9.95 -9.53
C GLU A 225 26.51 10.02 -8.01
N ARG A 226 26.41 8.85 -7.37
CA ARG A 226 26.28 8.71 -5.91
C ARG A 226 27.59 8.34 -5.22
N ASN A 227 28.73 8.54 -5.89
CA ASN A 227 30.04 8.24 -5.33
C ASN A 227 30.39 9.23 -4.19
N PRO A 228 30.61 8.77 -2.94
CA PRO A 228 30.91 9.64 -1.80
C PRO A 228 32.11 10.57 -2.00
N GLN A 229 33.10 10.13 -2.78
CA GLN A 229 34.33 10.90 -3.02
C GLN A 229 34.08 12.17 -3.86
N LEU A 230 32.95 12.24 -4.58
CA LEU A 230 32.59 13.44 -5.34
C LEU A 230 32.23 14.62 -4.45
N PHE A 231 31.75 14.34 -3.23
CA PHE A 231 31.24 15.33 -2.28
C PHE A 231 32.27 15.75 -1.23
N ILE A 232 33.51 15.26 -1.33
CA ILE A 232 34.60 15.59 -0.41
C ILE A 232 35.58 16.49 -1.15
N ASP A 233 35.88 17.65 -0.60
CA ASP A 233 36.93 18.54 -1.13
C ASP A 233 38.31 17.91 -0.86
N PRO A 234 39.10 17.62 -1.90
CA PRO A 234 40.42 16.98 -1.74
C PRO A 234 41.44 17.84 -0.99
N ARG A 235 41.20 19.16 -0.86
CA ARG A 235 42.12 20.07 -0.15
C ARG A 235 41.83 20.16 1.34
N THR A 236 40.56 20.24 1.70
CA THR A 236 40.11 20.48 3.09
C THR A 236 39.67 19.20 3.79
N GLY A 237 39.31 18.15 3.03
CA GLY A 237 38.66 16.95 3.56
C GLY A 237 37.22 17.17 4.04
N GLY A 238 36.70 18.40 3.91
CA GLY A 238 35.31 18.76 4.24
C GLY A 238 34.35 18.51 3.09
N VAL A 239 33.06 18.76 3.32
CA VAL A 239 32.02 18.59 2.31
C VAL A 239 32.10 19.70 1.25
N ASP A 240 32.18 19.33 -0.03
CA ASP A 240 32.00 20.24 -1.15
C ASP A 240 30.51 20.60 -1.27
N LEU A 241 30.12 21.69 -0.61
CA LEU A 241 28.73 22.16 -0.57
C LEU A 241 28.17 22.51 -1.95
N ALA A 242 29.00 22.89 -2.94
CA ALA A 242 28.51 23.20 -4.27
C ALA A 242 28.10 21.94 -5.03
N ARG A 243 28.93 20.89 -4.97
CA ARG A 243 28.59 19.59 -5.55
C ARG A 243 27.47 18.90 -4.81
N PHE A 244 27.44 19.02 -3.49
CA PHE A 244 26.36 18.49 -2.67
C PHE A 244 25.03 19.19 -2.98
N GLU A 245 25.00 20.52 -3.14
CA GLU A 245 23.80 21.24 -3.59
C GLU A 245 23.31 20.73 -4.96
N ALA A 246 24.22 20.52 -5.92
CA ALA A 246 23.86 19.98 -7.22
C ALA A 246 23.24 18.58 -7.11
N PHE A 247 23.74 17.74 -6.21
CA PHE A 247 23.15 16.43 -5.90
C PHE A 247 21.74 16.56 -5.29
N CYS A 248 21.54 17.47 -4.33
CA CYS A 248 20.22 17.74 -3.76
C CYS A 248 19.20 18.21 -4.79
N ARG A 249 19.62 19.01 -5.77
CA ARG A 249 18.76 19.48 -6.86
C ARG A 249 18.38 18.37 -7.84
N LYS A 250 19.28 17.40 -8.06
CA LYS A 250 19.06 16.29 -8.98
C LYS A 250 18.26 15.14 -8.35
N TYR A 251 18.46 14.90 -7.04
CA TYR A 251 17.84 13.80 -6.30
C TYR A 251 17.06 14.29 -5.05
N PRO A 252 16.04 15.15 -5.23
CA PRO A 252 15.31 15.77 -4.14
C PRO A 252 14.54 14.79 -3.24
N HIS A 253 13.89 13.77 -3.78
CA HIS A 253 13.14 12.75 -3.03
C HIS A 253 14.08 11.92 -2.17
N LEU A 254 15.19 11.42 -2.73
CA LEU A 254 16.18 10.67 -1.96
C LEU A 254 16.71 11.50 -0.80
N VAL A 255 17.17 12.71 -1.10
CA VAL A 255 17.80 13.58 -0.11
C VAL A 255 16.83 13.97 1.01
N ARG A 256 15.56 14.24 0.66
CA ARG A 256 14.52 14.53 1.65
C ARG A 256 14.23 13.34 2.56
N ARG A 257 14.15 12.12 2.01
CA ARG A 257 13.98 10.89 2.80
C ARG A 257 15.18 10.62 3.71
N LEU A 258 16.41 10.80 3.20
CA LEU A 258 17.63 10.60 3.98
C LEU A 258 17.74 11.57 5.15
N ARG A 259 17.39 12.85 4.93
CA ARG A 259 17.34 13.84 6.01
C ARG A 259 16.37 13.42 7.12
N GLY A 260 15.28 12.76 6.75
CA GLY A 260 14.21 12.35 7.64
C GLY A 260 13.32 13.52 8.06
N GLU A 261 12.20 13.21 8.71
CA GLU A 261 11.45 14.23 9.46
C GLU A 261 12.29 14.66 10.67
N ASP A 262 12.39 15.96 10.92
CA ASP A 262 13.24 16.56 11.96
C ASP A 262 13.05 15.83 13.31
N ARG A 263 14.12 15.15 13.77
CA ARG A 263 14.19 14.25 14.94
C ARG A 263 13.89 14.90 16.30
N ARG A 264 13.32 16.11 16.35
CA ARG A 264 13.09 16.85 17.61
C ARG A 264 11.96 16.25 18.47
N VAL A 265 11.32 15.15 18.04
CA VAL A 265 10.19 14.54 18.76
C VAL A 265 10.58 13.26 19.50
N ALA A 266 11.59 13.35 20.36
CA ALA A 266 11.89 12.31 21.34
C ALA A 266 11.12 12.48 22.67
N ALA A 267 10.05 13.29 22.71
CA ALA A 267 9.52 13.80 23.97
C ALA A 267 8.16 13.24 24.44
N ALA A 268 7.49 12.32 23.73
CA ALA A 268 6.12 11.93 24.13
C ALA A 268 5.86 10.43 24.36
N ASP A 269 6.55 9.50 23.69
CA ASP A 269 6.21 8.07 23.75
C ASP A 269 7.45 7.19 23.53
N GLU A 270 7.59 6.13 24.32
CA GLU A 270 8.72 5.18 24.28
C GLU A 270 8.79 4.44 22.95
N ARG A 271 7.63 4.12 22.36
CA ARG A 271 7.54 3.51 21.02
C ARG A 271 7.99 4.47 19.91
N THR A 272 7.73 5.76 20.10
CA THR A 272 8.18 6.82 19.19
C THR A 272 9.69 7.03 19.32
N ARG A 273 10.25 6.94 20.53
CA ARG A 273 11.71 6.97 20.76
C ARG A 273 12.42 5.81 20.06
N GLN A 274 11.96 4.58 20.25
CA GLN A 274 12.53 3.41 19.58
C GLN A 274 12.48 3.56 18.05
N ARG A 275 11.34 4.00 17.49
CA ARG A 275 11.23 4.31 16.06
C ARG A 275 12.19 5.40 15.59
N VAL A 276 12.42 6.45 16.37
CA VAL A 276 13.36 7.55 16.04
C VAL A 276 14.83 7.10 16.17
N GLU A 277 15.14 6.21 17.11
CA GLU A 277 16.46 5.59 17.25
C GLU A 277 16.77 4.63 16.09
N GLU A 278 15.73 3.94 15.59
CA GLU A 278 15.76 3.08 14.39
C GLU A 278 15.66 3.87 13.07
N ALA A 279 15.16 5.11 13.09
CA ALA A 279 14.98 5.94 11.89
C ALA A 279 16.32 6.27 11.19
N LEU A 280 16.25 6.70 9.93
CA LEU A 280 17.38 7.16 9.13
C LEU A 280 18.19 8.25 9.85
N LYS A 281 19.50 8.01 10.05
CA LYS A 281 20.42 8.82 10.87
C LYS A 281 21.21 9.84 10.04
N CYS A 282 20.59 10.56 9.09
CA CYS A 282 21.32 11.47 8.19
C CYS A 282 20.93 12.96 8.28
N PRO A 283 21.00 13.61 9.47
CA PRO A 283 20.62 15.01 9.63
C PRO A 283 21.59 16.00 9.00
N ARG A 284 22.86 15.63 8.75
CA ARG A 284 23.88 16.52 8.16
C ARG A 284 24.40 15.97 6.82
N PRO A 285 24.99 16.83 5.97
CA PRO A 285 25.59 16.39 4.71
C PRO A 285 26.61 15.26 4.87
N GLU A 286 27.43 15.28 5.93
CA GLU A 286 28.42 14.23 6.21
C GLU A 286 27.76 12.87 6.45
N ASP A 287 26.62 12.87 7.13
CA ASP A 287 25.89 11.65 7.45
C ASP A 287 25.25 11.04 6.18
N ILE A 288 24.82 11.88 5.23
CA ILE A 288 24.36 11.44 3.91
C ILE A 288 25.52 10.83 3.11
N ILE A 289 26.69 11.48 3.10
CA ILE A 289 27.88 10.97 2.41
C ILE A 289 28.30 9.62 3.02
N GLN A 290 28.19 9.48 4.35
CA GLN A 290 28.44 8.22 5.03
C GLN A 290 27.40 7.16 4.64
N PHE A 291 26.10 7.49 4.57
CA PHE A 291 25.08 6.57 4.09
C PHE A 291 25.35 6.09 2.65
N LEU A 292 25.77 6.99 1.76
CA LEU A 292 26.17 6.63 0.39
C LEU A 292 27.39 5.70 0.37
N ARG A 293 28.32 5.88 1.31
CA ARG A 293 29.51 5.04 1.47
C ARG A 293 29.17 3.64 1.98
N ASP A 294 28.27 3.55 2.95
CA ASP A 294 27.87 2.27 3.54
C ASP A 294 27.03 1.42 2.57
N ASN A 295 26.40 2.05 1.58
CA ASN A 295 25.46 1.42 0.65
C ASN A 295 25.91 1.50 -0.82
N GLN A 296 27.23 1.40 -1.08
CA GLN A 296 27.76 1.40 -2.46
C GLN A 296 27.29 0.16 -3.24
N ASP A 297 27.36 -1.00 -2.60
CA ASP A 297 27.13 -2.32 -3.21
C ASP A 297 25.66 -2.78 -3.22
N VAL A 298 24.72 -1.84 -3.09
CA VAL A 298 23.28 -2.18 -3.21
C VAL A 298 22.99 -2.77 -4.59
N PRO A 299 22.07 -3.76 -4.70
CA PRO A 299 21.54 -4.23 -5.98
C PRO A 299 21.21 -3.05 -6.90
N SER A 300 21.64 -3.07 -8.17
CA SER A 300 21.53 -1.88 -9.01
C SER A 300 21.15 -2.22 -10.45
N ARG A 301 20.61 -1.22 -11.15
CA ARG A 301 20.37 -1.29 -12.60
C ARG A 301 21.65 -1.14 -13.42
N TYR A 302 22.74 -0.70 -12.80
CA TYR A 302 23.96 -0.33 -13.50
C TYR A 302 25.11 -1.29 -13.20
N LYS A 303 25.90 -1.58 -14.22
CA LYS A 303 27.12 -2.42 -14.15
C LYS A 303 28.30 -1.68 -13.53
N ASN A 304 28.46 -0.44 -13.92
CA ASN A 304 29.57 0.44 -13.58
C ASN A 304 28.98 1.86 -13.42
N ALA A 305 29.81 2.90 -13.55
CA ALA A 305 29.40 4.28 -13.29
C ALA A 305 28.02 4.65 -13.85
N ASN A 306 27.78 4.48 -15.16
CA ASN A 306 26.55 4.91 -15.84
C ASN A 306 25.95 3.86 -16.80
N ASP A 307 26.61 2.73 -17.08
CA ASP A 307 26.10 1.77 -18.05
C ASP A 307 25.07 0.82 -17.41
N LEU A 308 23.90 0.69 -18.04
CA LEU A 308 22.88 -0.25 -17.60
C LEU A 308 23.35 -1.71 -17.74
N HIS A 309 22.95 -2.54 -16.79
CA HIS A 309 23.07 -4.00 -16.91
C HIS A 309 22.14 -4.56 -17.98
N ASP A 310 22.41 -5.80 -18.41
CA ASP A 310 21.47 -6.61 -19.18
C ASP A 310 20.10 -6.65 -18.44
N PRO A 311 18.95 -6.61 -19.14
CA PRO A 311 17.63 -6.50 -18.51
C PRO A 311 17.33 -7.53 -17.41
N ASP A 312 17.90 -8.73 -17.49
CA ASP A 312 17.76 -9.83 -16.55
C ASP A 312 18.55 -9.65 -15.25
N LYS A 313 19.57 -8.77 -15.25
CA LYS A 313 20.47 -8.47 -14.12
C LYS A 313 20.21 -7.10 -13.48
N GLN A 314 19.24 -6.34 -13.98
CA GLN A 314 18.90 -5.03 -13.42
C GLN A 314 18.04 -5.18 -12.15
N PHE A 315 18.37 -4.40 -11.11
CA PHE A 315 17.47 -4.15 -9.98
C PHE A 315 17.20 -2.65 -9.77
N PRO A 316 15.95 -2.18 -9.70
CA PRO A 316 14.69 -2.94 -9.68
C PRO A 316 14.40 -3.65 -11.00
N VAL A 317 13.85 -4.86 -10.88
CA VAL A 317 13.39 -5.66 -12.02
C VAL A 317 12.06 -5.11 -12.54
N LEU A 318 12.04 -4.78 -13.84
CA LEU A 318 10.88 -4.20 -14.54
C LEU A 318 10.34 -5.18 -15.60
N PRO A 319 9.03 -5.12 -15.91
CA PRO A 319 8.47 -5.95 -16.98
C PRO A 319 9.04 -5.52 -18.35
N PRO A 320 9.08 -6.43 -19.34
CA PRO A 320 9.47 -6.05 -20.71
C PRO A 320 8.52 -4.99 -21.25
N ARG A 321 8.99 -4.15 -22.18
CA ARG A 321 8.16 -3.09 -22.78
C ARG A 321 6.90 -3.69 -23.42
N PHE A 322 5.73 -3.37 -22.86
CA PHE A 322 4.42 -3.80 -23.33
C PHE A 322 3.46 -2.62 -23.61
N SER A 323 3.80 -1.42 -23.12
CA SER A 323 3.09 -0.16 -23.33
C SER A 323 4.06 0.99 -23.07
N GLU A 324 3.82 2.15 -23.68
CA GLU A 324 4.61 3.39 -23.47
C GLU A 324 4.36 4.02 -22.10
N GLU A 325 3.24 3.70 -21.45
CA GLU A 325 2.84 4.31 -20.18
C GLU A 325 3.60 3.75 -18.96
N TYR A 326 4.23 2.59 -19.11
CA TYR A 326 4.82 1.84 -18.01
C TYR A 326 6.36 1.76 -18.11
N PRO A 327 7.07 1.78 -16.97
CA PRO A 327 8.51 1.65 -16.93
C PRO A 327 8.97 0.29 -17.48
N HIS A 328 10.10 0.30 -18.18
CA HIS A 328 10.72 -0.89 -18.77
C HIS A 328 12.26 -0.88 -18.55
N PRO A 329 12.97 -2.01 -18.68
CA PRO A 329 14.41 -2.11 -18.39
C PRO A 329 15.33 -1.14 -19.16
N GLY A 330 14.90 -0.68 -20.33
CA GLY A 330 15.62 0.33 -21.13
C GLY A 330 15.35 1.80 -20.75
N LEU A 331 14.41 2.08 -19.84
CA LEU A 331 14.06 3.43 -19.44
C LEU A 331 15.08 3.97 -18.43
N ILE A 332 15.56 5.20 -18.63
CA ILE A 332 16.31 5.93 -17.60
C ILE A 332 15.31 6.46 -16.58
N LEU A 333 15.51 6.09 -15.31
CA LEU A 333 14.56 6.42 -14.23
C LEU A 333 15.01 7.70 -13.53
N GLY A 334 14.04 8.57 -13.24
CA GLY A 334 14.25 9.76 -12.41
C GLY A 334 14.31 9.41 -10.92
N ASP A 335 14.58 10.42 -10.09
CA ASP A 335 14.57 10.28 -8.63
C ASP A 335 13.17 10.01 -8.07
N ASP A 336 12.15 10.45 -8.80
CA ASP A 336 10.73 10.24 -8.52
C ASP A 336 10.29 8.78 -8.76
N PHE A 337 11.16 7.95 -9.34
CA PHE A 337 10.84 6.56 -9.56
C PHE A 337 10.68 5.78 -8.27
N SER A 338 9.47 5.26 -8.04
CA SER A 338 9.10 4.58 -6.80
C SER A 338 8.82 3.09 -7.01
N ALA A 339 8.83 2.34 -5.91
CA ALA A 339 8.39 0.97 -5.91
C ALA A 339 6.89 0.82 -6.25
N TYR A 340 6.06 1.85 -6.03
CA TYR A 340 4.66 1.83 -6.48
C TYR A 340 4.56 1.90 -7.99
N GLN A 341 5.43 2.65 -8.67
CA GLN A 341 5.47 2.68 -10.14
C GLN A 341 5.99 1.35 -10.71
N ALA A 342 6.98 0.72 -10.07
CA ALA A 342 7.41 -0.64 -10.40
C ALA A 342 6.27 -1.66 -10.20
N ALA A 343 5.58 -1.61 -9.06
CA ALA A 343 4.43 -2.47 -8.76
C ALA A 343 3.30 -2.26 -9.78
N ARG A 344 2.95 -1.01 -10.07
CA ARG A 344 1.93 -0.63 -11.07
C ARG A 344 2.22 -1.26 -12.44
N ALA A 345 3.48 -1.17 -12.90
CA ALA A 345 3.90 -1.81 -14.15
C ALA A 345 3.68 -3.33 -14.14
N TRP A 346 4.03 -4.01 -13.06
CA TRP A 346 3.84 -5.44 -12.92
C TRP A 346 2.35 -5.85 -12.75
N TYR A 347 1.52 -5.05 -12.09
CA TYR A 347 0.07 -5.26 -12.01
C TYR A 347 -0.61 -5.07 -13.37
N ALA A 348 -0.25 -4.05 -14.13
CA ALA A 348 -0.73 -3.89 -15.50
C ALA A 348 -0.27 -5.06 -16.39
N TYR A 349 0.99 -5.47 -16.26
CA TYR A 349 1.54 -6.61 -17.00
C TYR A 349 0.88 -7.94 -16.61
N SER A 350 0.46 -8.10 -15.35
CA SER A 350 -0.26 -9.29 -14.86
C SER A 350 -1.67 -9.43 -15.45
N CYS A 351 -2.25 -8.32 -15.91
CA CYS A 351 -3.57 -8.30 -16.55
C CYS A 351 -3.53 -8.72 -18.03
N LEU A 352 -2.39 -8.63 -18.70
CA LEU A 352 -2.25 -9.03 -20.10
C LEU A 352 -2.68 -10.47 -20.40
N PRO A 353 -2.31 -11.51 -19.62
CA PRO A 353 -2.72 -12.90 -19.88
C PRO A 353 -4.19 -13.22 -19.55
N LEU A 354 -4.96 -12.26 -19.02
CA LEU A 354 -6.34 -12.50 -18.58
C LEU A 354 -7.31 -12.62 -19.76
N PRO A 355 -8.41 -13.37 -19.62
CA PRO A 355 -9.48 -13.39 -20.62
C PRO A 355 -10.10 -11.99 -20.80
N PRO A 356 -10.55 -11.65 -22.02
CA PRO A 356 -11.20 -10.38 -22.31
C PRO A 356 -12.51 -10.23 -21.51
N GLN A 357 -12.91 -8.99 -21.25
CA GLN A 357 -14.17 -8.72 -20.57
C GLN A 357 -15.36 -9.02 -21.49
N PRO A 358 -16.41 -9.70 -21.01
CA PRO A 358 -17.65 -9.83 -21.77
C PRO A 358 -18.27 -8.47 -22.06
N VAL A 359 -18.90 -8.34 -23.23
CA VAL A 359 -19.59 -7.14 -23.67
C VAL A 359 -21.06 -7.43 -23.92
N ASP A 360 -21.91 -6.40 -23.84
CA ASP A 360 -23.29 -6.50 -24.29
C ASP A 360 -23.43 -6.39 -25.81
N GLU A 361 -24.66 -6.48 -26.32
CA GLU A 361 -24.96 -6.39 -27.76
C GLU A 361 -24.49 -5.07 -28.40
N GLU A 362 -24.33 -4.02 -27.61
CA GLU A 362 -23.84 -2.70 -28.05
C GLU A 362 -22.31 -2.59 -27.96
N GLY A 363 -21.62 -3.67 -27.56
CA GLY A 363 -20.18 -3.71 -27.40
C GLY A 363 -19.67 -3.07 -26.10
N ASN A 364 -20.55 -2.77 -25.13
CA ASN A 364 -20.14 -2.15 -23.87
C ASN A 364 -19.73 -3.22 -22.84
N PRO A 365 -18.65 -2.99 -22.04
CA PRO A 365 -18.19 -3.96 -21.05
C PRO A 365 -19.24 -4.25 -19.96
N LEU A 366 -19.52 -5.53 -19.72
CA LEU A 366 -20.46 -5.99 -18.70
C LEU A 366 -19.77 -6.16 -17.34
N PRO A 367 -20.41 -5.79 -16.21
CA PRO A 367 -19.97 -6.29 -14.91
C PRO A 367 -20.07 -7.81 -14.89
N TRP A 368 -18.96 -8.49 -14.58
CA TRP A 368 -18.87 -9.94 -14.73
C TRP A 368 -18.11 -10.61 -13.59
N ARG A 369 -18.32 -11.93 -13.46
CA ARG A 369 -17.62 -12.79 -12.51
C ARG A 369 -16.27 -13.27 -13.04
N THR A 370 -15.55 -13.99 -12.18
CA THR A 370 -14.40 -14.78 -12.64
C THR A 370 -14.88 -15.91 -13.55
N PRO A 371 -14.42 -15.98 -14.81
CA PRO A 371 -14.90 -16.99 -15.76
C PRO A 371 -14.39 -18.39 -15.38
N THR A 372 -15.19 -19.41 -15.64
CA THR A 372 -14.79 -20.80 -15.44
C THR A 372 -13.86 -21.25 -16.58
N PRO A 373 -13.07 -22.33 -16.42
CA PRO A 373 -12.15 -22.80 -17.46
C PRO A 373 -12.81 -23.18 -18.80
N GLU A 374 -14.13 -23.36 -18.82
CA GLU A 374 -14.91 -23.65 -20.03
C GLU A 374 -15.30 -22.38 -20.82
N GLU A 375 -15.22 -21.21 -20.19
CA GLU A 375 -15.70 -19.93 -20.74
C GLU A 375 -14.62 -19.16 -21.51
N TYR A 376 -13.37 -19.64 -21.52
CA TYR A 376 -12.27 -19.00 -22.24
C TYR A 376 -11.29 -20.01 -22.83
N ASN A 377 -10.54 -19.58 -23.84
CA ASN A 377 -9.49 -20.41 -24.43
C ASN A 377 -8.29 -20.52 -23.48
N GLN A 378 -8.15 -21.66 -22.81
CA GLN A 378 -7.04 -21.97 -21.91
C GLN A 378 -5.69 -22.13 -22.62
N LEU A 379 -5.58 -22.01 -23.93
CA LEU A 379 -4.27 -21.88 -24.59
C LEU A 379 -3.82 -20.43 -24.65
N LEU A 380 -4.76 -19.49 -24.76
CA LEU A 380 -4.49 -18.06 -24.96
C LEU A 380 -4.59 -17.23 -23.69
N TYR A 381 -5.30 -17.73 -22.67
CA TYR A 381 -5.60 -16.97 -21.47
C TYR A 381 -5.39 -17.78 -20.19
N ARG A 382 -5.17 -17.07 -19.09
CA ARG A 382 -4.95 -17.60 -17.74
C ARG A 382 -5.77 -16.77 -16.77
N VAL A 383 -6.47 -17.45 -15.85
CA VAL A 383 -7.15 -16.81 -14.73
C VAL A 383 -6.30 -17.03 -13.46
N PRO A 384 -6.02 -15.99 -12.65
CA PRO A 384 -5.24 -16.12 -11.42
C PRO A 384 -5.98 -16.98 -10.39
N ARG A 385 -5.22 -17.60 -9.47
CA ARG A 385 -5.80 -18.42 -8.40
C ARG A 385 -6.45 -17.59 -7.30
N ALA A 386 -5.83 -16.45 -6.98
CA ALA A 386 -6.31 -15.47 -6.02
C ALA A 386 -5.63 -14.12 -6.29
N PRO A 387 -6.23 -12.99 -5.89
CA PRO A 387 -7.60 -12.83 -5.39
C PRO A 387 -8.66 -13.00 -6.51
N MET A 388 -9.93 -12.69 -6.22
CA MET A 388 -11.00 -12.63 -7.22
C MET A 388 -10.59 -11.75 -8.42
N LEU A 389 -10.96 -12.13 -9.65
CA LEU A 389 -10.47 -11.46 -10.87
C LEU A 389 -10.69 -9.95 -10.90
N ILE A 390 -11.83 -9.46 -10.40
CA ILE A 390 -12.11 -8.01 -10.37
C ILE A 390 -11.17 -7.28 -9.40
N ILE A 391 -10.91 -7.86 -8.24
CA ILE A 391 -9.94 -7.34 -7.26
C ILE A 391 -8.54 -7.37 -7.87
N PHE A 392 -8.17 -8.46 -8.56
CA PHE A 392 -6.88 -8.58 -9.23
C PHE A 392 -6.64 -7.43 -10.22
N ARG A 393 -7.65 -7.07 -11.01
CA ARG A 393 -7.59 -6.00 -12.02
C ARG A 393 -7.53 -4.58 -11.47
N GLN A 394 -7.90 -4.37 -10.20
CA GLN A 394 -7.96 -3.02 -9.59
C GLN A 394 -6.59 -2.54 -9.08
N TYR A 395 -5.60 -3.43 -8.95
CA TYR A 395 -4.33 -3.06 -8.29
C TYR A 395 -3.52 -2.04 -9.07
N ASP A 396 -3.72 -1.97 -10.40
CA ASP A 396 -3.08 -0.97 -11.26
C ASP A 396 -3.50 0.48 -10.88
N PRO A 397 -4.80 0.88 -10.95
CA PRO A 397 -5.22 2.20 -10.48
C PRO A 397 -5.00 2.39 -8.96
N ARG A 398 -5.09 1.32 -8.16
CA ARG A 398 -4.84 1.41 -6.71
C ARG A 398 -3.38 1.77 -6.39
N CYS A 399 -2.41 1.21 -7.11
CA CYS A 399 -1.00 1.59 -6.97
C CYS A 399 -0.76 3.04 -7.31
N GLN A 400 -1.48 3.59 -8.28
CA GLN A 400 -1.39 5.00 -8.60
C GLN A 400 -1.94 5.89 -7.48
N SER A 401 -3.02 5.49 -6.79
CA SER A 401 -3.47 6.17 -5.58
C SER A 401 -2.41 6.14 -4.48
N TYR A 402 -1.73 4.99 -4.27
CA TYR A 402 -0.65 4.90 -3.29
C TYR A 402 0.54 5.81 -3.62
N GLN A 403 0.84 6.04 -4.90
CA GLN A 403 1.82 7.06 -5.29
C GLN A 403 1.39 8.45 -4.78
N GLY A 404 0.13 8.85 -5.04
CA GLY A 404 -0.40 10.14 -4.57
C GLY A 404 -0.36 10.28 -3.05
N GLU A 405 -0.75 9.24 -2.33
CA GLU A 405 -0.65 9.18 -0.86
C GLU A 405 0.80 9.30 -0.37
N MET A 406 1.75 8.66 -1.06
CA MET A 406 3.17 8.70 -0.72
C MET A 406 3.74 10.11 -0.89
N GLU A 407 3.47 10.76 -2.03
CA GLU A 407 3.92 12.14 -2.27
C GLU A 407 3.40 13.08 -1.17
N GLN A 408 2.11 13.01 -0.84
CA GLN A 408 1.53 13.82 0.25
C GLN A 408 2.16 13.52 1.61
N LYS A 409 2.39 12.24 1.94
CA LYS A 409 3.04 11.85 3.21
C LYS A 409 4.46 12.39 3.31
N GLU A 410 5.22 12.32 2.22
CA GLU A 410 6.58 12.82 2.13
C GLU A 410 6.63 14.35 1.98
N GLY A 411 5.49 15.02 1.80
CA GLY A 411 5.37 16.46 1.74
C GLY A 411 5.60 17.08 0.36
N TRP A 412 5.45 16.28 -0.70
CA TRP A 412 5.46 16.68 -2.09
C TRP A 412 4.04 16.94 -2.58
N PHE A 413 3.63 18.22 -2.58
CA PHE A 413 2.25 18.59 -2.91
C PHE A 413 2.13 19.25 -4.29
N ASP A 414 2.85 20.35 -4.46
CA ASP A 414 2.77 21.30 -5.58
C ASP A 414 4.18 21.78 -5.98
N ASN A 415 4.24 22.74 -6.91
CA ASN A 415 5.48 23.28 -7.44
C ASN A 415 6.23 24.29 -6.53
N GLU A 416 5.76 24.54 -5.29
CA GLU A 416 6.52 25.36 -4.33
C GLU A 416 7.83 24.67 -3.89
N GLY A 417 7.89 23.34 -4.04
CA GLY A 417 9.04 22.53 -3.73
C GLY A 417 9.37 22.45 -2.24
N TRP A 418 10.49 21.81 -1.94
CA TRP A 418 11.04 21.71 -0.60
C TRP A 418 12.18 22.70 -0.43
N ARG A 419 12.02 23.62 0.52
CA ARG A 419 13.12 24.44 1.03
C ARG A 419 13.95 23.64 2.02
N ILE A 420 15.19 23.33 1.65
CA ILE A 420 16.09 22.50 2.46
C ILE A 420 16.34 23.19 3.81
N ASP A 421 16.81 24.43 3.80
CA ASP A 421 17.05 25.17 5.06
C ASP A 421 15.85 26.10 5.34
N ASP A 422 14.93 25.64 6.19
CA ASP A 422 13.80 26.44 6.66
C ASP A 422 14.30 27.47 7.69
N PRO A 423 13.99 28.78 7.52
CA PRO A 423 14.36 29.83 8.47
C PRO A 423 13.83 29.60 9.90
N ARG A 424 12.81 28.75 10.03
CA ARG A 424 12.20 28.40 11.31
C ARG A 424 12.99 27.30 12.02
N ASP A 425 13.85 26.59 11.31
CA ASP A 425 14.69 25.53 11.88
C ASP A 425 15.87 26.12 12.66
N ASP A 426 16.54 25.25 13.44
CA ASP A 426 17.74 25.67 14.16
C ASP A 426 18.86 25.88 13.14
N PRO A 427 19.53 27.06 13.10
CA PRO A 427 20.61 27.31 12.15
C PRO A 427 21.76 26.30 12.21
N SER A 428 21.95 25.61 13.35
CA SER A 428 22.94 24.53 13.48
C SER A 428 22.63 23.28 12.65
N LEU A 429 21.38 23.14 12.18
CA LEU A 429 20.93 22.04 11.33
C LEU A 429 20.92 22.41 9.84
N TRP A 430 21.27 23.66 9.50
CA TRP A 430 21.30 24.10 8.11
C TRP A 430 22.45 23.43 7.35
N TRP A 431 22.13 22.91 6.18
CA TRP A 431 23.12 22.31 5.28
C TRP A 431 23.89 23.38 4.50
N PHE A 432 23.24 24.50 4.21
CA PHE A 432 23.80 25.62 3.46
C PHE A 432 23.68 26.94 4.28
N PRO A 433 24.43 27.09 5.39
CA PRO A 433 24.24 28.17 6.35
C PRO A 433 24.74 29.56 5.90
N ASP A 434 25.30 29.65 4.69
CA ASP A 434 25.98 30.86 4.22
C ASP A 434 24.97 32.00 3.99
N ALA A 435 25.07 33.07 4.80
CA ALA A 435 24.05 34.14 4.88
C ALA A 435 23.85 34.90 3.57
N ASP A 436 24.85 34.90 2.69
CA ASP A 436 24.81 35.55 1.36
C ASP A 436 24.26 34.63 0.25
N ARG A 437 23.99 33.35 0.56
CA ARG A 437 23.55 32.35 -0.42
C ARG A 437 22.02 32.30 -0.51
N ARG A 438 21.51 32.18 -1.74
CA ARG A 438 20.07 32.05 -2.00
C ARG A 438 19.54 30.76 -1.36
N PRO A 439 18.29 30.73 -0.85
CA PRO A 439 17.71 29.53 -0.28
C PRO A 439 17.69 28.40 -1.32
N VAL A 440 18.15 27.21 -0.90
CA VAL A 440 18.11 26.01 -1.75
C VAL A 440 16.71 25.42 -1.68
N ILE A 441 15.95 25.62 -2.76
CA ILE A 441 14.63 25.04 -2.98
C ILE A 441 14.74 24.02 -4.11
N VAL A 442 14.20 22.82 -3.88
CA VAL A 442 14.27 21.67 -4.79
C VAL A 442 12.88 21.09 -5.05
N GLY A 443 12.68 20.41 -6.18
CA GLY A 443 11.38 19.81 -6.53
C GLY A 443 10.31 20.83 -6.94
N THR A 444 10.69 21.90 -7.63
CA THR A 444 9.77 22.98 -8.09
C THR A 444 9.23 22.75 -9.51
N GLU A 445 9.57 21.64 -10.14
CA GLU A 445 9.32 21.36 -11.56
C GLU A 445 7.87 20.96 -11.87
N ARG A 446 7.13 20.43 -10.89
CA ARG A 446 5.84 19.77 -11.10
C ARG A 446 4.88 19.93 -9.93
N ASP A 447 3.59 19.77 -10.21
CA ASP A 447 2.56 19.68 -9.17
C ASP A 447 2.47 18.22 -8.66
N TRP A 448 3.47 17.77 -7.87
CA TRP A 448 3.72 16.36 -7.52
C TRP A 448 2.49 15.51 -7.17
N SER A 449 1.91 15.68 -5.97
CA SER A 449 0.76 14.88 -5.54
C SER A 449 -0.47 15.12 -6.42
N LEU A 450 -0.65 16.34 -6.93
CA LEU A 450 -1.79 16.71 -7.75
C LEU A 450 -1.78 15.97 -9.09
N GLU A 451 -0.63 15.88 -9.76
CA GLU A 451 -0.44 15.10 -10.99
C GLU A 451 -0.66 13.61 -10.72
N ALA A 452 -0.12 13.10 -9.60
CA ALA A 452 -0.30 11.70 -9.21
C ALA A 452 -1.77 11.34 -8.99
N TRP A 453 -2.54 12.19 -8.29
CA TRP A 453 -3.97 11.99 -8.05
C TRP A 453 -4.83 12.21 -9.30
N ARG A 454 -4.49 13.17 -10.17
CA ARG A 454 -5.15 13.31 -11.48
C ARG A 454 -5.00 12.05 -12.32
N LYS A 455 -3.79 11.47 -12.32
CA LYS A 455 -3.55 10.20 -13.00
C LYS A 455 -4.33 9.06 -12.35
N ALA A 456 -4.40 9.01 -11.02
CA ALA A 456 -5.23 8.03 -10.31
C ALA A 456 -6.71 8.15 -10.71
N ALA A 457 -7.24 9.38 -10.77
CA ALA A 457 -8.64 9.62 -11.16
C ALA A 457 -8.93 9.18 -12.60
N GLU A 458 -8.01 9.43 -13.53
CA GLU A 458 -8.09 8.92 -14.90
C GLU A 458 -8.14 7.39 -14.92
N MET A 459 -7.21 6.74 -14.22
CA MET A 459 -7.11 5.28 -14.20
C MET A 459 -8.33 4.62 -13.52
N TRP A 460 -8.85 5.21 -12.44
CA TRP A 460 -10.08 4.70 -11.80
C TRP A 460 -11.30 4.85 -12.70
N ARG A 461 -11.47 5.96 -13.43
CA ARG A 461 -12.55 6.09 -14.44
C ARG A 461 -12.42 5.04 -15.53
N LYS A 462 -11.20 4.86 -16.07
CA LYS A 462 -10.93 3.83 -17.08
C LYS A 462 -11.25 2.43 -16.56
N HIS A 463 -10.82 2.10 -15.34
CA HIS A 463 -11.13 0.84 -14.68
C HIS A 463 -12.65 0.63 -14.50
N GLY A 464 -13.36 1.69 -14.11
CA GLY A 464 -14.82 1.67 -13.99
C GLY A 464 -15.53 1.36 -15.30
N TYR A 465 -15.05 1.94 -16.40
CA TYR A 465 -15.55 1.67 -17.75
C TYR A 465 -15.21 0.26 -18.23
N ASP A 466 -13.93 -0.12 -18.22
CA ASP A 466 -13.42 -1.38 -18.78
C ASP A 466 -14.05 -2.63 -18.17
N TYR A 467 -14.49 -2.54 -16.90
CA TYR A 467 -15.05 -3.67 -16.16
C TYR A 467 -16.51 -3.48 -15.76
N GLY A 468 -17.18 -2.45 -16.28
CA GLY A 468 -18.61 -2.23 -16.08
C GLY A 468 -18.99 -1.91 -14.62
N LEU A 469 -18.13 -1.18 -13.88
CA LEU A 469 -18.42 -0.72 -12.51
C LEU A 469 -19.13 0.65 -12.48
N GLU A 470 -19.07 1.39 -13.59
CA GLU A 470 -19.91 2.56 -13.84
C GLU A 470 -20.86 2.28 -15.00
N VAL A 471 -22.11 1.91 -14.68
CA VAL A 471 -23.15 1.64 -15.67
C VAL A 471 -24.22 2.73 -15.54
N SER A 472 -24.63 3.30 -16.68
CA SER A 472 -25.65 4.36 -16.68
C SER A 472 -26.99 3.84 -16.16
N PRO A 473 -27.82 4.69 -15.53
CA PRO A 473 -29.15 4.29 -15.04
C PRO A 473 -30.03 3.69 -16.15
N GLU A 474 -29.95 4.21 -17.37
CA GLU A 474 -30.71 3.73 -18.54
C GLU A 474 -30.28 2.32 -18.95
N ARG A 475 -28.97 2.05 -18.90
CA ARG A 475 -28.38 0.74 -19.22
C ARG A 475 -28.70 -0.29 -18.14
N LEU A 476 -28.67 0.10 -16.87
CA LEU A 476 -29.16 -0.74 -15.77
C LEU A 476 -30.64 -1.08 -15.94
N GLU A 477 -31.47 -0.12 -16.34
CA GLU A 477 -32.89 -0.35 -16.58
C GLU A 477 -33.15 -1.26 -17.79
N ARG A 478 -32.33 -1.15 -18.84
CA ARG A 478 -32.34 -2.12 -19.94
C ARG A 478 -32.01 -3.53 -19.43
N TYR A 479 -31.01 -3.67 -18.57
CA TYR A 479 -30.68 -4.98 -18.01
C TYR A 479 -31.81 -5.55 -17.15
N ARG A 480 -32.52 -4.72 -16.37
CA ARG A 480 -33.68 -5.16 -15.60
C ARG A 480 -34.78 -5.71 -16.51
N ARG A 481 -35.15 -4.98 -17.55
CA ARG A 481 -36.16 -5.41 -18.55
C ARG A 481 -35.79 -6.70 -19.27
N LEU A 482 -34.51 -6.90 -19.58
CA LEU A 482 -34.05 -8.17 -20.18
C LEU A 482 -34.07 -9.32 -19.18
N ALA A 483 -33.65 -9.06 -17.94
CA ALA A 483 -33.56 -10.06 -16.88
C ALA A 483 -34.93 -10.53 -16.36
N GLU A 484 -36.00 -9.75 -16.54
CA GLU A 484 -37.39 -10.11 -16.23
C GLU A 484 -37.93 -11.24 -17.11
N LYS A 485 -37.37 -11.43 -18.30
CA LYS A 485 -37.75 -12.52 -19.20
C LYS A 485 -37.30 -13.89 -18.69
N LEU A 486 -36.41 -13.94 -17.70
CA LEU A 486 -35.94 -15.19 -17.09
C LEU A 486 -36.83 -15.60 -15.92
N PRO A 487 -37.00 -16.91 -15.67
CA PRO A 487 -37.73 -17.41 -14.53
C PRO A 487 -37.21 -16.82 -13.19
N PRO A 488 -38.10 -16.44 -12.26
CA PRO A 488 -37.70 -15.98 -10.94
C PRO A 488 -37.02 -17.10 -10.15
N GLY A 489 -35.96 -16.78 -9.39
CA GLY A 489 -35.23 -17.75 -8.57
C GLY A 489 -34.21 -18.63 -9.32
N LEU A 490 -33.96 -18.36 -10.60
CA LEU A 490 -32.95 -19.07 -11.39
C LEU A 490 -31.55 -18.92 -10.78
N ASN A 491 -30.89 -20.04 -10.48
CA ASN A 491 -29.49 -20.04 -10.05
C ASN A 491 -28.57 -19.78 -11.25
N LEU A 492 -27.75 -18.73 -11.17
CA LEU A 492 -26.78 -18.36 -12.21
C LEU A 492 -25.69 -19.41 -12.45
N PHE A 493 -25.52 -20.37 -11.52
CA PHE A 493 -24.53 -21.44 -11.64
C PHE A 493 -25.07 -22.71 -12.31
N ASP A 494 -26.39 -22.92 -12.34
CA ASP A 494 -27.01 -24.20 -12.77
C ASP A 494 -27.69 -24.12 -14.15
N ILE A 495 -27.35 -23.10 -14.95
CA ILE A 495 -27.94 -22.91 -16.28
C ILE A 495 -27.28 -23.75 -17.38
N PRO A 496 -28.07 -24.26 -18.35
CA PRO A 496 -27.55 -24.91 -19.56
C PRO A 496 -26.54 -24.04 -20.32
N GLN A 497 -25.53 -24.67 -20.92
CA GLN A 497 -24.43 -23.99 -21.59
C GLN A 497 -24.88 -23.10 -22.76
N ASP A 498 -25.94 -23.51 -23.47
CA ASP A 498 -26.55 -22.77 -24.58
C ASP A 498 -27.27 -21.48 -24.12
N TRP A 499 -27.59 -21.37 -22.83
CA TRP A 499 -28.21 -20.16 -22.26
C TRP A 499 -27.18 -19.12 -21.83
N ARG A 500 -25.91 -19.50 -21.63
CA ARG A 500 -24.83 -18.60 -21.16
C ARG A 500 -24.61 -17.40 -22.08
N ASN A 501 -24.94 -17.53 -23.35
CA ASN A 501 -24.76 -16.48 -24.36
C ASN A 501 -26.06 -15.70 -24.65
N ARG A 502 -27.17 -15.99 -23.97
CA ARG A 502 -28.44 -15.28 -24.20
C ARG A 502 -28.41 -13.89 -23.55
N PRO A 503 -28.93 -12.85 -24.21
CA PRO A 503 -28.89 -11.49 -23.68
C PRO A 503 -29.63 -11.35 -22.34
N GLU A 504 -30.69 -12.12 -22.12
CA GLU A 504 -31.43 -12.13 -20.86
C GLU A 504 -30.55 -12.64 -19.70
N PHE A 505 -29.74 -13.68 -19.95
CA PHE A 505 -28.82 -14.22 -18.96
C PHE A 505 -27.66 -13.26 -18.67
N LEU A 506 -27.05 -12.70 -19.72
CA LEU A 506 -25.98 -11.71 -19.58
C LEU A 506 -26.46 -10.50 -18.76
N ALA A 507 -27.67 -10.02 -19.01
CA ALA A 507 -28.28 -8.92 -18.28
C ALA A 507 -28.53 -9.26 -16.79
N ARG A 508 -29.07 -10.45 -16.49
CA ARG A 508 -29.27 -10.89 -15.11
C ARG A 508 -27.93 -11.00 -14.36
N ALA A 509 -26.93 -11.63 -14.98
CA ALA A 509 -25.60 -11.76 -14.40
C ALA A 509 -24.95 -10.39 -14.17
N ALA A 510 -25.07 -9.46 -15.13
CA ALA A 510 -24.57 -8.11 -14.98
C ALA A 510 -25.16 -7.38 -13.77
N LEU A 511 -26.49 -7.45 -13.57
CA LEU A 511 -27.13 -6.85 -12.40
C LEU A 511 -26.62 -7.45 -11.08
N THR A 512 -26.45 -8.78 -11.02
CA THR A 512 -25.93 -9.45 -9.83
C THR A 512 -24.49 -9.05 -9.52
N TYR A 513 -23.62 -9.06 -10.54
CA TYR A 513 -22.20 -8.78 -10.35
C TYR A 513 -21.89 -7.29 -10.27
N TYR A 514 -22.79 -6.40 -10.70
CA TYR A 514 -22.57 -4.95 -10.61
C TYR A 514 -22.39 -4.49 -9.16
N GLU A 515 -23.36 -4.78 -8.29
CA GLU A 515 -23.28 -4.39 -6.88
C GLU A 515 -22.21 -5.20 -6.14
N GLN A 516 -22.10 -6.51 -6.41
CA GLN A 516 -21.08 -7.35 -5.79
C GLN A 516 -19.68 -6.83 -6.10
N ASN A 517 -19.36 -6.59 -7.36
CA ASN A 517 -18.04 -6.14 -7.77
C ASN A 517 -17.72 -4.78 -7.17
N ARG A 518 -18.66 -3.83 -7.16
CA ARG A 518 -18.47 -2.51 -6.53
C ARG A 518 -18.21 -2.61 -5.03
N ALA A 519 -18.91 -3.51 -4.33
CA ALA A 519 -18.74 -3.72 -2.89
C ALA A 519 -17.38 -4.37 -2.56
N VAL A 520 -17.02 -5.49 -3.20
CA VAL A 520 -15.77 -6.22 -2.88
C VAL A 520 -14.50 -5.46 -3.27
N THR A 521 -14.62 -4.53 -4.21
CA THR A 521 -13.51 -3.66 -4.66
C THR A 521 -13.43 -2.34 -3.91
N ASN A 522 -14.50 -1.96 -3.19
CA ASN A 522 -14.65 -0.61 -2.65
C ASN A 522 -14.50 0.48 -3.75
N PHE A 523 -14.85 0.15 -5.00
CA PHE A 523 -14.64 1.00 -6.18
C PHE A 523 -15.28 2.40 -6.04
N PRO A 524 -16.54 2.55 -5.57
CA PRO A 524 -17.16 3.87 -5.44
C PRO A 524 -16.36 4.83 -4.56
N TYR A 525 -15.78 4.31 -3.47
CA TYR A 525 -14.92 5.09 -2.59
C TYR A 525 -13.61 5.49 -3.30
N PHE A 526 -12.90 4.55 -3.91
CA PHE A 526 -11.61 4.86 -4.52
C PHE A 526 -11.71 5.82 -5.70
N LEU A 527 -12.78 5.71 -6.50
CA LEU A 527 -13.06 6.68 -7.54
C LEU A 527 -13.34 8.07 -6.95
N ALA A 528 -14.20 8.16 -5.93
CA ALA A 528 -14.52 9.44 -5.28
C ALA A 528 -13.30 10.07 -4.61
N GLN A 529 -12.47 9.26 -3.92
CA GLN A 529 -11.19 9.69 -3.33
C GLN A 529 -10.27 10.25 -4.41
N ALA A 530 -10.02 9.50 -5.48
CA ALA A 530 -9.11 9.96 -6.52
C ALA A 530 -9.60 11.25 -7.20
N GLN A 531 -10.91 11.40 -7.40
CA GLN A 531 -11.50 12.62 -7.97
C GLN A 531 -11.40 13.81 -7.02
N ALA A 532 -11.65 13.63 -5.72
CA ALA A 532 -11.55 14.69 -4.73
C ALA A 532 -10.09 15.11 -4.52
N GLU A 533 -9.16 14.17 -4.37
CA GLU A 533 -7.73 14.44 -4.19
C GLU A 533 -7.06 15.03 -5.44
N ALA A 534 -7.66 14.87 -6.63
CA ALA A 534 -7.21 15.51 -7.87
C ALA A 534 -7.57 17.02 -7.97
N GLN A 535 -8.28 17.57 -6.99
CA GLN A 535 -8.65 18.99 -6.92
C GLN A 535 -7.55 19.81 -6.23
N ARG A 536 -7.28 21.04 -6.70
CA ARG A 536 -6.22 21.90 -6.15
C ARG A 536 -6.52 22.30 -4.71
N GLU A 537 -7.79 22.53 -4.41
CA GLU A 537 -8.32 22.89 -3.10
C GLU A 537 -8.07 21.77 -2.08
N THR A 538 -8.23 20.51 -2.50
CA THR A 538 -7.96 19.34 -1.66
C THR A 538 -6.47 19.20 -1.35
N VAL A 539 -5.61 19.34 -2.37
CA VAL A 539 -4.15 19.31 -2.19
C VAL A 539 -3.70 20.43 -1.25
N LEU A 540 -4.26 21.64 -1.38
CA LEU A 540 -3.98 22.75 -0.47
C LEU A 540 -4.40 22.46 0.97
N ALA A 541 -5.59 21.88 1.17
CA ALA A 541 -6.05 21.48 2.50
C ALA A 541 -5.12 20.40 3.12
N ARG A 542 -4.76 19.37 2.34
CA ARG A 542 -3.82 18.31 2.74
C ARG A 542 -2.44 18.88 3.08
N LYS A 543 -1.92 19.78 2.26
CA LYS A 543 -0.64 20.47 2.50
C LYS A 543 -0.66 21.27 3.80
N THR A 544 -1.74 22.02 4.04
CA THR A 544 -1.90 22.83 5.26
C THR A 544 -1.99 21.96 6.51
N LEU A 545 -2.76 20.86 6.47
CA LEU A 545 -2.86 19.89 7.56
C LEU A 545 -1.52 19.16 7.79
N TRP A 546 -0.80 18.81 6.73
CA TRP A 546 0.54 18.24 6.84
C TRP A 546 1.50 19.23 7.50
N GLN A 547 1.52 20.50 7.10
CA GLN A 547 2.33 21.53 7.76
C GLN A 547 1.95 21.73 9.23
N ALA A 548 0.67 21.63 9.57
CA ALA A 548 0.20 21.68 10.96
C ALA A 548 0.77 20.52 11.79
N GLU A 549 0.75 19.31 11.23
CA GLU A 549 1.31 18.11 11.85
C GLU A 549 2.84 18.22 12.02
N GLN A 550 3.56 18.75 11.02
CA GLN A 550 4.99 19.01 11.16
C GLN A 550 5.29 20.06 12.25
N ALA A 551 4.52 21.16 12.30
CA ALA A 551 4.65 22.16 13.36
C ALA A 551 4.35 21.56 14.75
N ARG A 552 3.36 20.67 14.84
CA ARG A 552 3.01 19.95 16.08
C ARG A 552 4.16 19.06 16.53
N LYS A 553 4.70 18.25 15.62
CA LYS A 553 5.89 17.41 15.84
C LYS A 553 7.05 18.24 16.38
N LEU A 554 7.37 19.36 15.74
CA LEU A 554 8.44 20.27 16.15
C LEU A 554 8.18 21.04 17.47
N GLY A 555 7.05 20.81 18.15
CA GLY A 555 6.70 21.51 19.38
C GLY A 555 6.28 22.97 19.19
N ARG A 556 6.06 23.42 17.94
CA ARG A 556 5.65 24.78 17.58
C ARG A 556 4.13 24.94 17.74
N LYS A 557 3.66 24.89 19.00
CA LYS A 557 2.23 24.80 19.36
C LYS A 557 1.34 25.87 18.72
N GLU A 558 1.67 27.15 18.86
CA GLU A 558 0.84 28.25 18.33
C GLU A 558 0.71 28.20 16.80
N GLN A 559 1.80 27.85 16.12
CA GLN A 559 1.80 27.69 14.67
C GLN A 559 0.94 26.49 14.26
N ALA A 560 1.09 25.36 14.96
CA ALA A 560 0.29 24.16 14.72
C ALA A 560 -1.20 24.42 14.89
N ILE A 561 -1.62 25.11 15.96
CA ILE A 561 -3.02 25.49 16.21
C ILE A 561 -3.59 26.29 15.03
N ARG A 562 -2.88 27.34 14.58
CA ARG A 562 -3.32 28.16 13.44
C ARG A 562 -3.43 27.37 12.15
N LEU A 563 -2.44 26.53 11.85
CA LEU A 563 -2.43 25.73 10.62
C LEU A 563 -3.50 24.64 10.64
N TYR A 564 -3.76 23.99 11.78
CA TYR A 564 -4.88 23.05 11.89
C TYR A 564 -6.22 23.75 11.71
N GLU A 565 -6.44 24.91 12.33
CA GLU A 565 -7.68 25.66 12.18
C GLU A 565 -7.93 26.01 10.69
N GLN A 566 -6.92 26.55 10.00
CA GLN A 566 -6.99 26.85 8.57
C GLN A 566 -7.20 25.59 7.70
N GLY A 567 -6.41 24.54 7.96
CA GLY A 567 -6.44 23.29 7.22
C GLY A 567 -7.76 22.54 7.38
N LEU A 568 -8.30 22.48 8.60
CA LEU A 568 -9.58 21.83 8.89
C LEU A 568 -10.77 22.60 8.32
N LEU A 569 -10.72 23.94 8.30
CA LEU A 569 -11.73 24.75 7.61
C LEU A 569 -11.70 24.52 6.10
N ALA A 570 -10.51 24.46 5.49
CA ALA A 570 -10.37 24.12 4.08
C ALA A 570 -10.85 22.68 3.80
N TRP A 571 -10.49 21.73 4.67
CA TRP A 571 -10.93 20.33 4.58
C TRP A 571 -12.44 20.19 4.68
N ARG A 572 -13.10 20.94 5.57
CA ARG A 572 -14.56 21.00 5.67
C ARG A 572 -15.21 21.37 4.34
N ASN A 573 -14.66 22.36 3.63
CA ASN A 573 -15.17 22.75 2.31
C ASN A 573 -14.97 21.64 1.26
N VAL A 574 -13.85 20.92 1.32
CA VAL A 574 -13.60 19.75 0.46
C VAL A 574 -14.66 18.67 0.69
N LEU A 575 -14.98 18.36 1.95
CA LEU A 575 -15.99 17.35 2.30
C LEU A 575 -17.39 17.75 1.81
N LEU A 576 -17.77 19.03 1.93
CA LEU A 576 -19.04 19.55 1.42
C LEU A 576 -19.15 19.41 -0.11
N ASN A 577 -18.08 19.72 -0.83
CA ASN A 577 -18.06 19.66 -2.30
C ASN A 577 -17.97 18.23 -2.82
N ASN A 578 -17.56 17.26 -1.99
CA ASN A 578 -17.33 15.88 -2.38
C ASN A 578 -18.05 14.89 -1.43
N PRO A 579 -19.39 14.87 -1.38
CA PRO A 579 -20.16 14.09 -0.41
C PRO A 579 -19.92 12.57 -0.52
N ARG A 580 -19.70 12.04 -1.73
CA ARG A 580 -19.37 10.62 -1.94
C ARG A 580 -17.98 10.24 -1.43
N PHE A 581 -17.07 11.21 -1.33
CA PHE A 581 -15.75 11.01 -0.75
C PHE A 581 -15.79 11.16 0.78
N HIS A 582 -16.58 12.10 1.29
CA HIS A 582 -16.82 12.26 2.73
C HIS A 582 -17.50 11.01 3.31
N ARG A 583 -18.61 10.60 2.72
CA ARG A 583 -19.40 9.45 3.15
C ARG A 583 -19.66 8.52 1.98
N SER A 584 -18.77 7.54 1.86
CA SER A 584 -19.00 6.41 0.98
C SER A 584 -19.82 5.34 1.69
N GLU A 585 -20.63 4.62 0.92
CA GLU A 585 -21.35 3.44 1.41
C GLU A 585 -20.42 2.31 1.83
N THR A 586 -19.19 2.30 1.31
CA THR A 586 -18.27 1.16 1.39
C THR A 586 -17.00 1.43 2.20
N SER A 587 -16.80 2.65 2.72
CA SER A 587 -15.61 2.98 3.52
C SER A 587 -15.84 4.12 4.50
N GLU A 588 -15.32 3.96 5.71
CA GLU A 588 -15.35 4.96 6.80
C GLU A 588 -14.02 5.75 6.92
N ARG A 589 -13.04 5.45 6.07
CA ARG A 589 -11.67 5.96 6.14
C ARG A 589 -11.57 7.49 6.14
N THR A 590 -12.39 8.18 5.33
CA THR A 590 -12.36 9.65 5.29
C THR A 590 -12.85 10.26 6.60
N GLU A 591 -13.87 9.66 7.23
CA GLU A 591 -14.36 10.10 8.54
C GLU A 591 -13.32 9.84 9.64
N GLU A 592 -12.62 8.70 9.59
CA GLU A 592 -11.49 8.38 10.48
C GLU A 592 -10.37 9.42 10.35
N GLU A 593 -9.82 9.62 9.15
CA GLU A 593 -8.73 10.58 8.89
C GLU A 593 -9.13 12.02 9.30
N THR A 594 -10.38 12.41 9.02
CA THR A 594 -10.90 13.73 9.42
C THR A 594 -10.84 13.89 10.94
N TYR A 595 -11.28 12.88 11.67
CA TYR A 595 -11.29 12.94 13.12
C TYR A 595 -9.89 12.80 13.74
N GLU A 596 -8.94 12.11 13.09
CA GLU A 596 -7.55 12.09 13.53
C GLU A 596 -6.90 13.48 13.50
N TYR A 597 -7.14 14.25 12.43
CA TYR A 597 -6.70 15.64 12.36
C TYR A 597 -7.43 16.53 13.38
N GLU A 598 -8.75 16.39 13.49
CA GLU A 598 -9.55 17.12 14.47
C GLU A 598 -9.05 16.83 15.90
N LEU A 599 -8.84 15.56 16.25
CA LEU A 599 -8.38 15.15 17.57
C LEU A 599 -6.99 15.69 17.88
N SER A 600 -6.08 15.73 16.90
CA SER A 600 -4.74 16.31 17.06
C SER A 600 -4.81 17.81 17.35
N TYR A 601 -5.69 18.53 16.67
CA TYR A 601 -6.00 19.94 16.94
C TYR A 601 -6.63 20.14 18.33
N LEU A 602 -7.66 19.37 18.66
CA LEU A 602 -8.37 19.47 19.93
C LEU A 602 -7.42 19.25 21.13
N ARG A 603 -6.50 18.28 21.02
CA ARG A 603 -5.47 18.03 22.05
C ARG A 603 -4.58 19.25 22.30
N LEU A 604 -4.21 19.98 21.25
CA LEU A 604 -3.37 21.18 21.39
C LEU A 604 -4.13 22.29 22.13
N ILE A 605 -5.38 22.54 21.76
CA ILE A 605 -6.14 23.64 22.35
C ILE A 605 -6.64 23.32 23.77
N VAL A 606 -6.95 22.06 24.09
CA VAL A 606 -7.35 21.64 25.45
C VAL A 606 -6.20 21.76 26.45
N ALA A 607 -4.97 21.45 26.02
CA ALA A 607 -3.81 21.57 26.89
C ALA A 607 -3.56 23.03 27.31
N ASP A 608 -3.43 23.92 26.32
CA ASP A 608 -2.74 25.21 26.53
C ASP A 608 -3.48 26.44 25.99
N ASP A 609 -4.64 26.31 25.33
CA ASP A 609 -5.33 27.47 24.75
C ASP A 609 -6.19 28.21 25.80
N GLU A 610 -5.87 29.49 26.00
CA GLU A 610 -6.55 30.37 26.95
C GLU A 610 -8.00 30.65 26.54
N ARG A 611 -8.30 30.69 25.23
CA ARG A 611 -9.65 30.90 24.69
C ARG A 611 -10.60 29.79 25.15
N VAL A 612 -10.11 28.55 25.19
CA VAL A 612 -10.87 27.38 25.65
C VAL A 612 -11.15 27.49 27.14
N ARG A 613 -10.18 27.92 27.95
CA ARG A 613 -10.33 28.08 29.41
C ARG A 613 -11.33 29.19 29.75
N GLU A 614 -11.25 30.32 29.07
CA GLU A 614 -12.22 31.41 29.23
C GLU A 614 -13.64 30.97 28.88
N LYS A 615 -13.80 30.30 27.74
CA LYS A 615 -15.11 29.82 27.31
C LYS A 615 -15.65 28.74 28.25
N ALA A 616 -14.80 27.88 28.82
CA ALA A 616 -15.17 26.95 29.88
C ALA A 616 -15.70 27.65 31.13
N ASN A 617 -15.04 28.71 31.58
CA ASN A 617 -15.54 29.52 32.69
C ASN A 617 -16.91 30.15 32.37
N GLN A 618 -17.12 30.62 31.14
CA GLN A 618 -18.41 31.18 30.69
C GLN A 618 -19.52 30.11 30.68
N VAL A 619 -19.25 28.91 30.17
CA VAL A 619 -20.23 27.81 30.11
C VAL A 619 -20.68 27.36 31.50
N VAL A 620 -19.79 27.45 32.49
CA VAL A 620 -20.05 27.06 33.89
C VAL A 620 -20.65 28.20 34.72
N ALA A 621 -20.54 29.45 34.28
CA ALA A 621 -21.05 30.62 35.01
C ALA A 621 -22.53 30.52 35.44
N PRO A 622 -23.47 29.98 34.64
CA PRO A 622 -24.86 29.76 35.07
C PRO A 622 -25.00 28.79 36.25
N VAL A 623 -24.14 27.77 36.36
CA VAL A 623 -24.13 26.82 37.48
C VAL A 623 -23.70 27.51 38.78
N ARG A 624 -22.77 28.47 38.68
CA ARG A 624 -22.34 29.30 39.82
C ARG A 624 -23.42 30.28 40.30
N ALA A 625 -24.36 30.68 39.43
CA ALA A 625 -25.52 31.46 39.86
C ALA A 625 -26.45 30.66 40.79
N VAL A 626 -26.46 29.33 40.65
CA VAL A 626 -27.23 28.40 41.50
C VAL A 626 -26.43 27.93 42.72
N VAL A 627 -25.09 27.85 42.59
CA VAL A 627 -24.17 27.43 43.65
C VAL A 627 -23.06 28.51 43.81
N PRO A 628 -23.32 29.59 44.58
CA PRO A 628 -22.45 30.78 44.62
C PRO A 628 -21.03 30.51 45.13
N PHE A 629 -20.89 29.46 45.96
CA PHE A 629 -19.64 29.04 46.59
C PHE A 629 -18.81 28.07 45.72
N LEU A 630 -19.24 27.76 44.49
CA LEU A 630 -18.44 26.97 43.56
C LEU A 630 -17.38 27.86 42.88
N SER A 631 -16.11 27.45 42.96
CA SER A 631 -15.00 28.14 42.29
C SER A 631 -15.13 28.07 40.76
N LEU A 632 -14.50 29.02 40.04
CA LEU A 632 -14.33 28.88 38.59
C LEU A 632 -13.45 27.64 38.30
N PRO A 633 -13.74 26.86 37.25
CA PRO A 633 -12.94 25.70 36.92
C PRO A 633 -11.49 26.07 36.56
N PHE A 634 -11.25 27.27 35.99
CA PHE A 634 -9.92 27.77 35.65
C PHE A 634 -9.71 29.20 36.17
N PRO A 635 -8.97 29.43 37.26
CA PRO A 635 -8.63 30.78 37.71
C PRO A 635 -7.75 31.51 36.69
N GLN A 636 -7.88 32.83 36.59
CA GLN A 636 -7.09 33.64 35.65
C GLN A 636 -5.60 33.50 35.95
N THR A 637 -4.78 33.34 34.91
CA THR A 637 -3.33 33.31 35.10
C THR A 637 -2.82 34.69 35.50
N HIS A 638 -1.74 34.75 36.30
CA HIS A 638 -1.13 35.99 36.77
C HIS A 638 -0.74 36.98 35.65
N ARG A 639 -0.56 36.46 34.42
CA ARG A 639 -0.25 37.22 33.20
C ARG A 639 -1.48 37.96 32.66
N GLN A 640 -2.65 37.35 32.81
CA GLN A 640 -3.92 37.87 32.30
C GLN A 640 -4.52 38.94 33.22
N SER A 641 -4.35 38.79 34.54
CA SER A 641 -4.65 39.85 35.49
C SER A 641 -3.80 41.10 35.27
N GLN A 642 -2.53 40.94 34.88
CA GLN A 642 -1.65 42.07 34.48
C GLN A 642 -2.08 42.74 33.17
N LEU A 643 -2.43 41.97 32.13
CA LEU A 643 -2.90 42.52 30.86
C LEU A 643 -4.24 43.26 31.00
N ASN A 644 -5.20 42.68 31.72
CA ASN A 644 -6.48 43.31 32.00
C ASN A 644 -6.34 44.56 32.88
N ALA A 645 -5.44 44.54 33.87
CA ALA A 645 -5.12 45.73 34.67
C ALA A 645 -4.50 46.83 33.80
N ASN A 646 -3.59 46.50 32.88
CA ASN A 646 -2.98 47.46 31.97
C ASN A 646 -3.99 48.04 30.96
N GLU A 647 -4.88 47.23 30.38
CA GLU A 647 -5.96 47.73 29.51
C GLU A 647 -6.94 48.63 30.27
N THR A 648 -7.26 48.28 31.53
CA THR A 648 -8.16 49.08 32.36
C THR A 648 -7.51 50.43 32.70
N VAL A 649 -6.21 50.44 33.01
CA VAL A 649 -5.43 51.67 33.23
C VAL A 649 -5.36 52.51 31.95
N GLU A 650 -5.19 51.90 30.78
CA GLU A 650 -5.20 52.61 29.48
C GLU A 650 -6.57 53.21 29.14
N ARG A 651 -7.67 52.49 29.41
CA ARG A 651 -9.04 53.02 29.20
C ARG A 651 -9.39 54.16 30.16
N LEU A 652 -8.84 54.16 31.38
CA LEU A 652 -9.10 55.18 32.39
C LEU A 652 -8.10 56.36 32.31
N ARG A 653 -7.01 56.22 31.56
CA ARG A 653 -5.98 57.25 31.33
C ARG A 653 -6.52 58.61 30.83
N PRO A 654 -7.55 58.66 29.96
CA PRO A 654 -8.16 59.93 29.53
C PRO A 654 -8.99 60.62 30.63
N LEU A 655 -9.43 59.87 31.65
CA LEU A 655 -10.28 60.37 32.73
C LEU A 655 -9.46 60.75 33.98
N VAL A 656 -8.29 60.14 34.17
CA VAL A 656 -7.37 60.40 35.28
C VAL A 656 -5.92 60.33 34.78
N PRO A 657 -5.25 61.47 34.53
CA PRO A 657 -3.93 61.49 33.86
C PRO A 657 -2.77 60.89 34.66
N PHE A 658 -2.96 60.60 35.95
CA PHE A 658 -1.90 60.20 36.89
C PHE A 658 -2.23 58.89 37.63
N LEU A 659 -2.60 57.84 36.90
CA LEU A 659 -2.58 56.49 37.47
C LEU A 659 -1.13 55.95 37.43
N PRO A 660 -0.48 55.72 38.58
CA PRO A 660 0.80 55.02 38.60
C PRO A 660 0.61 53.57 38.12
N PRO A 661 1.63 52.93 37.52
CA PRO A 661 1.55 51.50 37.21
C PRO A 661 1.31 50.71 38.50
N PRO A 662 0.48 49.65 38.48
CA PRO A 662 0.15 48.92 39.69
C PRO A 662 1.41 48.26 40.27
N TYR A 663 1.73 48.59 41.53
CA TYR A 663 2.68 47.82 42.34
C TYR A 663 2.09 46.45 42.70
N PRO A 664 2.91 45.39 42.81
CA PRO A 664 2.44 44.03 42.97
C PRO A 664 1.99 43.81 44.42
N HIS A 665 0.71 44.03 44.71
CA HIS A 665 0.08 43.32 45.80
C HIS A 665 -0.32 41.94 45.28
N ALA A 666 0.44 40.93 45.70
CA ALA A 666 0.02 39.54 45.65
C ALA A 666 -1.25 39.40 46.50
N ALA A 667 -2.41 39.63 45.91
CA ALA A 667 -3.60 38.93 46.35
C ALA A 667 -3.31 37.46 46.01
N SER A 668 -3.01 36.66 47.03
CA SER A 668 -3.07 35.22 46.90
C SER A 668 -4.51 34.89 46.51
N ASP A 669 -4.76 34.66 45.23
CA ASP A 669 -6.00 34.10 44.68
C ASP A 669 -6.19 32.63 45.11
N ASP A 670 -5.69 32.25 46.28
CA ASP A 670 -6.00 30.97 46.88
C ASP A 670 -7.38 31.11 47.52
N PRO A 671 -8.40 30.38 47.02
CA PRO A 671 -9.72 30.41 47.63
C PRO A 671 -9.61 29.98 49.10
N PRO A 672 -10.45 30.52 50.02
CA PRO A 672 -10.46 30.07 51.40
C PRO A 672 -10.61 28.55 51.42
N ALA A 673 -9.86 27.87 52.30
CA ALA A 673 -9.63 26.42 52.34
C ALA A 673 -10.91 25.54 52.39
N SER A 674 -12.10 26.14 52.49
CA SER A 674 -13.42 25.52 52.53
C SER A 674 -14.23 25.63 51.23
N THR A 675 -13.68 26.21 50.15
CA THR A 675 -14.41 26.38 48.87
C THR A 675 -14.39 25.08 48.06
N PRO A 676 -15.54 24.50 47.66
CA PRO A 676 -15.55 23.31 46.82
C PRO A 676 -14.85 23.56 45.49
N GLN A 677 -13.79 22.78 45.25
CA GLN A 677 -13.00 22.83 44.03
C GLN A 677 -13.51 21.79 43.02
N TRP A 678 -13.43 22.13 41.74
CA TRP A 678 -13.65 21.17 40.68
C TRP A 678 -12.58 20.07 40.72
N ARG A 679 -13.02 18.82 40.61
CA ARG A 679 -12.11 17.68 40.39
C ARG A 679 -11.35 17.90 39.08
N SER A 680 -10.09 17.44 39.03
CA SER A 680 -9.24 17.52 37.84
C SER A 680 -9.91 16.92 36.61
N GLU A 681 -10.57 15.78 36.77
CA GLU A 681 -11.34 15.09 35.73
C GLU A 681 -12.47 15.97 35.17
N ALA A 682 -13.28 16.55 36.06
CA ALA A 682 -14.39 17.41 35.66
C ALA A 682 -13.91 18.70 34.94
N ARG A 683 -12.76 19.25 35.36
CA ARG A 683 -12.13 20.39 34.66
C ARG A 683 -11.75 20.00 33.23
N GLU A 684 -11.06 18.88 33.06
CA GLU A 684 -10.65 18.40 31.74
C GLU A 684 -11.85 18.08 30.84
N GLU A 685 -12.90 17.45 31.38
CA GLU A 685 -14.15 17.19 30.64
C GLU A 685 -14.80 18.48 30.12
N ILE A 686 -14.84 19.54 30.94
CA ILE A 686 -15.38 20.84 30.50
C ILE A 686 -14.55 21.42 29.36
N LYS A 687 -13.21 21.36 29.42
CA LYS A 687 -12.36 21.85 28.33
C LYS A 687 -12.62 21.08 27.04
N TRP A 688 -12.69 19.75 27.11
CA TRP A 688 -12.98 18.91 25.96
C TRP A 688 -14.36 19.20 25.36
N TYR A 689 -15.39 19.35 26.21
CA TYR A 689 -16.72 19.76 25.77
C TYR A 689 -16.68 21.10 25.03
N VAL A 690 -15.98 22.08 25.59
CA VAL A 690 -15.87 23.41 24.99
C VAL A 690 -15.10 23.38 23.67
N ALA A 691 -13.98 22.66 23.63
CA ALA A 691 -13.17 22.50 22.44
C ALA A 691 -13.97 21.85 21.29
N GLU A 692 -14.67 20.75 21.57
CA GLU A 692 -15.46 20.00 20.57
C GLU A 692 -16.69 20.79 20.07
N ASN A 693 -17.37 21.54 20.94
CA ASN A 693 -18.65 22.18 20.57
C ASN A 693 -18.54 23.64 20.13
N PHE A 694 -17.43 24.33 20.42
CA PHE A 694 -17.29 25.76 20.12
C PHE A 694 -16.05 26.12 19.29
N PHE A 695 -14.98 25.32 19.36
CA PHE A 695 -13.71 25.63 18.68
C PHE A 695 -13.37 24.66 17.55
N SER A 696 -14.01 23.48 17.49
CA SER A 696 -13.86 22.58 16.35
C SER A 696 -14.47 23.18 15.09
N PRO A 697 -13.75 23.18 13.96
CA PRO A 697 -14.33 23.50 12.64
C PRO A 697 -15.51 22.59 12.25
N PHE A 698 -15.62 21.41 12.88
CA PHE A 698 -16.69 20.43 12.70
C PHE A 698 -17.74 20.47 13.82
N ALA A 699 -17.79 21.55 14.60
CA ALA A 699 -18.85 21.76 15.58
C ALA A 699 -20.22 21.90 14.89
N GLY A 700 -21.22 21.18 15.39
CA GLY A 700 -22.58 21.16 14.85
C GLY A 700 -22.79 20.13 13.72
N PRO A 701 -23.99 20.10 13.13
CA PRO A 701 -24.31 19.19 12.03
C PRO A 701 -23.68 19.65 10.69
N ILE A 702 -23.62 18.74 9.72
CA ILE A 702 -23.16 19.03 8.34
C ILE A 702 -24.03 20.13 7.73
N ASP A 703 -25.35 19.95 7.81
CA ASP A 703 -26.35 20.95 7.45
C ASP A 703 -27.04 21.46 8.72
N PRO A 704 -26.93 22.77 9.05
CA PRO A 704 -27.63 23.38 10.18
C PRO A 704 -29.15 23.20 10.18
N ASN A 705 -29.75 23.01 8.99
CA ASN A 705 -31.19 22.86 8.83
C ASN A 705 -31.65 21.39 8.83
N ASP A 706 -30.72 20.43 8.90
CA ASP A 706 -31.07 19.02 8.94
C ASP A 706 -31.74 18.65 10.27
N PRO A 707 -33.02 18.20 10.27
CA PRO A 707 -33.70 17.78 11.49
C PRO A 707 -33.04 16.59 12.18
N ALA A 708 -32.35 15.73 11.43
CA ALA A 708 -31.60 14.61 11.99
C ALA A 708 -30.28 15.04 12.65
N LYS A 709 -29.86 16.31 12.47
CA LYS A 709 -28.60 16.87 12.97
C LYS A 709 -27.41 15.99 12.64
N THR A 710 -27.33 15.57 11.38
CA THR A 710 -26.30 14.64 10.93
C THR A 710 -24.90 15.18 11.25
N PRO A 711 -24.08 14.47 12.06
CA PRO A 711 -22.75 14.95 12.45
C PRO A 711 -21.77 14.85 11.28
N TRP A 712 -20.64 15.57 11.33
CA TRP A 712 -19.56 15.45 10.33
C TRP A 712 -18.85 14.10 10.37
N VAL A 713 -18.64 13.57 11.58
CA VAL A 713 -18.04 12.26 11.83
C VAL A 713 -18.99 11.50 12.76
N ARG A 714 -19.32 10.26 12.42
CA ARG A 714 -20.18 9.40 13.27
C ARG A 714 -19.55 9.18 14.65
N ASP A 715 -20.37 9.15 15.69
CA ASP A 715 -19.88 8.99 17.06
C ASP A 715 -19.17 7.65 17.29
N SER A 716 -19.60 6.57 16.61
CA SER A 716 -18.92 5.27 16.63
C SER A 716 -17.49 5.35 16.10
N ILE A 717 -17.26 6.15 15.05
CA ILE A 717 -15.94 6.37 14.45
C ILE A 717 -15.09 7.22 15.39
N LYS A 718 -15.65 8.28 15.96
CA LYS A 718 -14.95 9.09 16.98
C LYS A 718 -14.49 8.25 18.16
N GLU A 719 -15.34 7.33 18.63
CA GLU A 719 -15.00 6.39 19.70
C GLU A 719 -13.89 5.43 19.29
N SER A 720 -13.99 4.82 18.11
CA SER A 720 -12.94 3.94 17.55
C SER A 720 -11.58 4.63 17.49
N VAL A 721 -11.53 5.84 16.93
CA VAL A 721 -10.28 6.62 16.84
C VAL A 721 -9.77 7.01 18.23
N ARG A 722 -10.63 7.44 19.16
CA ARG A 722 -10.21 7.73 20.55
C ARG A 722 -9.56 6.50 21.20
N VAL A 723 -10.15 5.32 21.03
CA VAL A 723 -9.61 4.06 21.56
C VAL A 723 -8.24 3.76 20.94
N ASN A 724 -8.09 3.91 19.62
CA ASN A 724 -6.81 3.72 18.92
C ASN A 724 -5.71 4.68 19.41
N PHE A 725 -6.10 5.88 19.83
CA PHE A 725 -5.19 6.88 20.41
C PHE A 725 -5.00 6.74 21.93
N GLY A 726 -5.50 5.65 22.53
CA GLY A 726 -5.36 5.35 23.96
C GLY A 726 -6.19 6.25 24.88
N ILE A 727 -7.23 6.91 24.36
CA ILE A 727 -8.08 7.82 25.11
C ILE A 727 -9.33 7.06 25.59
N GLN A 728 -9.33 6.63 26.85
CA GLN A 728 -10.54 6.11 27.50
C GLN A 728 -11.24 7.27 28.23
N ARG A 729 -12.37 7.75 27.69
CA ARG A 729 -13.27 8.64 28.45
C ARG A 729 -14.29 7.78 29.21
N ALA A 730 -14.57 8.12 30.46
CA ALA A 730 -15.65 7.50 31.20
C ALA A 730 -16.98 7.76 30.46
N ARG A 731 -17.77 6.70 30.28
CA ARG A 731 -19.06 6.74 29.58
C ARG A 731 -19.96 7.79 30.26
N ASN A 732 -20.47 8.76 29.49
CA ASN A 732 -21.56 9.63 29.92
C ASN A 732 -22.76 8.75 30.34
N ARG A 733 -22.91 8.47 31.65
CA ARG A 733 -24.22 8.22 32.24
C ARG A 733 -24.90 9.58 32.32
N GLY A 734 -26.07 9.69 31.69
CA GLY A 734 -26.70 10.94 31.33
C GLY A 734 -26.85 11.95 32.46
N THR A 735 -26.95 13.22 32.05
CA THR A 735 -27.33 14.40 32.84
C THR A 735 -26.50 14.60 34.12
N ALA A 736 -25.74 15.69 34.16
CA ALA A 736 -25.16 16.22 35.39
C ALA A 736 -26.26 16.39 36.46
N SER A 737 -26.44 15.37 37.30
CA SER A 737 -27.16 15.49 38.56
C SER A 737 -26.19 16.04 39.59
N ALA A 738 -26.66 17.06 40.30
CA ALA A 738 -25.98 17.72 41.41
C ALA A 738 -25.44 16.70 42.44
N PRO A 739 -24.40 17.03 43.22
CA PRO A 739 -23.81 16.10 44.17
C PRO A 739 -24.84 15.77 45.27
N SER A 740 -25.38 14.56 45.25
CA SER A 740 -26.15 14.01 46.38
C SER A 740 -25.20 13.36 47.38
N SER A 741 -25.35 13.77 48.62
CA SER A 741 -24.76 13.22 49.84
C SER A 741 -24.92 11.70 49.96
N GLY A 742 -23.81 11.02 50.28
CA GLY A 742 -23.75 9.79 51.07
C GLY A 742 -24.33 8.51 50.44
N GLU A 743 -23.45 7.56 50.09
CA GLU A 743 -23.46 6.16 50.57
C GLU A 743 -22.47 5.29 49.75
N ASN A 744 -21.69 4.46 50.45
CA ASN A 744 -20.86 3.40 49.86
C ASN A 744 -21.76 2.31 49.23
N PRO A 745 -21.27 1.57 48.21
CA PRO A 745 -20.85 0.20 48.51
C PRO A 745 -19.60 -0.32 47.76
N ALA A 746 -19.14 -1.45 48.27
CA ALA A 746 -17.93 -2.23 48.05
C ALA A 746 -17.70 -2.78 46.61
N PRO A 747 -16.52 -3.38 46.30
CA PRO A 747 -16.06 -3.64 44.94
C PRO A 747 -16.55 -4.99 44.39
N ALA A 748 -16.90 -5.03 43.11
CA ALA A 748 -17.22 -6.25 42.38
C ALA A 748 -16.28 -6.45 41.18
N VAL A 749 -15.30 -7.33 41.40
CA VAL A 749 -14.76 -8.40 40.54
C VAL A 749 -14.77 -8.18 39.02
N SER A 750 -13.55 -8.11 38.47
CA SER A 750 -13.19 -8.25 37.07
C SER A 750 -13.49 -9.66 36.52
N ALA A 751 -14.20 -9.76 35.41
CA ALA A 751 -14.25 -10.95 34.57
C ALA A 751 -13.72 -10.62 33.17
N SER A 752 -12.59 -11.25 32.86
CA SER A 752 -11.96 -11.36 31.54
C SER A 752 -12.88 -12.06 30.54
N GLY A 753 -12.89 -11.57 29.30
CA GLY A 753 -13.51 -12.24 28.16
C GLY A 753 -12.85 -11.85 26.85
N SER A 754 -11.94 -12.71 26.38
CA SER A 754 -11.55 -12.97 24.98
C SER A 754 -12.76 -12.91 24.03
N ASN A 755 -12.73 -12.34 22.82
CA ASN A 755 -12.03 -12.68 21.56
C ASN A 755 -12.79 -11.89 20.44
N PRO A 756 -12.44 -11.92 19.13
CA PRO A 756 -11.44 -12.73 18.41
C PRO A 756 -10.33 -11.94 17.71
#